data_AF-A0A2R6LD10-F1
#
_entry.id   AF-A0A2R6LD10-F1
#
_cell.length_a   1.000
_cell.length_b   1.000
_cell.length_c   1.000
_cell.angle_alpha   90.00
_cell.angle_beta   90.00
_cell.angle_gamma   90.00
#
_symmetry.space_group_name_H-M   'P 1'
#
loop_
_entity.id
_entity.type
_entity.pdbx_description
1 polymer ?
#
loop_
_entity_poly.entity_id
_entity_poly.type
_entity_poly.pdbx_seq_one_letter_code
_entity_poly.pdbx_strand_id
1 'polypeptide(L)'
;MDPDSIETVAVTGAGTMGHGIAEVAALAGYEVRLRDVERELVRDGYERIEWSLEKLAEKGRVDDAERDAALDRITPVVDVVEAVEGADLVIEAVVEDADVKRQVYADVCEHLDDEALVATNTSSLSVTDLAESTDRPEQFCGLHFFNPAVRMELVEVVAGEHTSAATLETAEAVAESLDKTPVRVRKDTPGFVVNRVLVPLMNEAAWLVHDGAADVETVDSTAAYGIGLPMGALELADMVGVDVTLAVLERMRAGLGAAYEPCPLVRETVEDGNLGRKSGQGFYDYDDGDPAVPADAVDESVERRLLGVMADETARLLAADVADAGDVDRAVELGGGFPDGPAKLADEHGVGDLVDALETAHEATGHDRYAVSDHLRSVAERGGFHADDADGTEYDTLAVEVDAEAGVGHLTLDRTHRMNSISVALLDELDAAIDRLAEDDRVRAVLVRGAGDRAFSAGADVTALVDAEPVEAVELSRKGQRVFGEFREIDEPVIAAIDGFCLGGGMELATCADLRVATPRSRFGQTEHTLGLLPGWGGTQRLQRLVGEARAKEIVFTAERFDAERMREYGFLAEVVDADAVDDRAAEMAADLAAGPPVAQRYTKRAMHRGQEDAAAGLELEAQAFGHVVGTEDVTEGVSAFMDDREPEFEGR
;
A
#
# COMPACT_ATOMS: atom_id res chain seq x y z
N MET A 1 13.19 -20.56 -7.91
CA MET A 1 13.91 -19.83 -8.96
C MET A 1 14.24 -18.45 -8.38
N ASP A 2 15.34 -17.81 -8.79
CA ASP A 2 15.62 -16.42 -8.37
C ASP A 2 14.79 -15.49 -9.26
N PRO A 3 14.07 -14.47 -8.75
CA PRO A 3 13.31 -13.55 -9.59
C PRO A 3 14.13 -12.94 -10.74
N ASP A 4 15.40 -12.63 -10.49
CA ASP A 4 16.31 -12.05 -11.49
C ASP A 4 16.71 -13.04 -12.60
N SER A 5 16.29 -14.31 -12.50
CA SER A 5 16.58 -15.36 -13.49
C SER A 5 15.45 -15.61 -14.49
N ILE A 6 14.29 -14.96 -14.35
CA ILE A 6 13.22 -15.03 -15.36
C ILE A 6 13.62 -14.16 -16.55
N GLU A 7 13.85 -14.77 -17.72
CA GLU A 7 14.17 -14.05 -18.96
C GLU A 7 13.06 -14.21 -20.00
N THR A 8 12.45 -15.41 -20.07
CA THR A 8 11.43 -15.77 -21.06
C THR A 8 10.09 -16.10 -20.41
N VAL A 9 9.03 -15.39 -20.83
CA VAL A 9 7.65 -15.60 -20.39
C VAL A 9 6.79 -16.14 -21.53
N ALA A 10 6.16 -17.30 -21.32
CA ALA A 10 5.17 -17.84 -22.25
C ALA A 10 3.75 -17.49 -21.79
N VAL A 11 2.99 -16.78 -22.61
CA VAL A 11 1.59 -16.45 -22.31
C VAL A 11 0.68 -17.34 -23.14
N THR A 12 -0.06 -18.23 -22.49
CA THR A 12 -0.96 -19.17 -23.18
C THR A 12 -2.41 -18.66 -23.16
N GLY A 13 -2.89 -18.26 -24.34
CA GLY A 13 -4.16 -17.59 -24.58
C GLY A 13 -3.90 -16.20 -25.16
N ALA A 14 -4.37 -15.91 -26.38
CA ALA A 14 -4.22 -14.62 -27.06
C ALA A 14 -5.50 -13.76 -27.03
N GLY A 15 -6.42 -14.12 -26.12
CA GLY A 15 -7.67 -13.39 -25.88
C GLY A 15 -7.48 -12.05 -25.17
N THR A 16 -8.55 -11.51 -24.59
CA THR A 16 -8.57 -10.17 -23.97
C THR A 16 -7.54 -9.98 -22.87
N MET A 17 -7.35 -10.97 -21.98
CA MET A 17 -6.35 -10.84 -20.91
C MET A 17 -4.95 -11.17 -21.40
N GLY A 18 -4.78 -12.26 -22.13
CA GLY A 18 -3.45 -12.74 -22.53
C GLY A 18 -2.67 -11.78 -23.43
N HIS A 19 -3.33 -11.06 -24.35
CA HIS A 19 -2.61 -10.04 -25.14
C HIS A 19 -2.11 -8.89 -24.25
N GLY A 20 -2.91 -8.42 -23.29
CA GLY A 20 -2.51 -7.37 -22.36
C GLY A 20 -1.40 -7.81 -21.39
N ILE A 21 -1.44 -9.07 -20.92
CA ILE A 21 -0.38 -9.66 -20.08
C ILE A 21 0.93 -9.77 -20.89
N ALA A 22 0.87 -10.24 -22.14
CA ALA A 22 2.02 -10.30 -23.02
C ALA A 22 2.62 -8.91 -23.30
N GLU A 23 1.77 -7.90 -23.48
CA GLU A 23 2.19 -6.51 -23.69
C GLU A 23 2.95 -5.95 -22.48
N VAL A 24 2.42 -6.09 -21.26
CA VAL A 24 3.11 -5.59 -20.05
C VAL A 24 4.42 -6.35 -19.80
N ALA A 25 4.47 -7.66 -20.07
CA ALA A 25 5.70 -8.44 -19.97
C ALA A 25 6.77 -7.97 -20.96
N ALA A 26 6.39 -7.71 -22.21
CA ALA A 26 7.33 -7.23 -23.21
C ALA A 26 7.84 -5.80 -22.93
N LEU A 27 6.99 -4.94 -22.37
CA LEU A 27 7.37 -3.58 -21.92
C LEU A 27 8.35 -3.62 -20.75
N ALA A 28 8.17 -4.56 -19.81
CA ALA A 28 9.10 -4.80 -18.70
C ALA A 28 10.46 -5.37 -19.14
N GLY A 29 10.55 -5.87 -20.37
CA GLY A 29 11.79 -6.30 -21.00
C GLY A 29 11.96 -7.82 -21.14
N TYR A 30 10.95 -8.60 -20.80
CA TYR A 30 10.95 -10.05 -20.99
C TYR A 30 10.84 -10.44 -22.47
N GLU A 31 11.48 -11.55 -22.84
CA GLU A 31 11.20 -12.22 -24.10
C GLU A 31 9.86 -12.95 -23.96
N VAL A 32 8.88 -12.63 -24.83
CA VAL A 32 7.50 -13.12 -24.67
C VAL A 32 7.11 -14.04 -25.80
N ARG A 33 6.55 -15.20 -25.47
CA ARG A 33 5.95 -16.12 -26.45
C ARG A 33 4.44 -16.14 -26.28
N LEU A 34 3.73 -15.47 -27.19
CA LEU A 34 2.27 -15.39 -27.17
C LEU A 34 1.68 -16.58 -27.92
N ARG A 35 0.99 -17.47 -27.21
CA ARG A 35 0.50 -18.74 -27.75
C ARG A 35 -1.02 -18.83 -27.76
N ASP A 36 -1.58 -19.36 -28.84
CA ASP A 36 -2.99 -19.80 -28.91
C ASP A 36 -3.14 -21.02 -29.84
N VAL A 37 -4.28 -21.70 -29.80
CA VAL A 37 -4.55 -22.95 -30.53
C VAL A 37 -4.67 -22.76 -32.05
N GLU A 38 -5.01 -21.56 -32.49
CA GLU A 38 -5.19 -21.21 -33.90
C GLU A 38 -4.38 -19.98 -34.29
N ARG A 39 -3.79 -20.00 -35.48
CA ARG A 39 -3.00 -18.88 -36.00
C ARG A 39 -3.78 -17.57 -36.07
N GLU A 40 -5.08 -17.64 -36.33
CA GLU A 40 -5.96 -16.47 -36.37
C GLU A 40 -6.08 -15.81 -34.99
N LEU A 41 -6.29 -16.59 -33.92
CA LEU A 41 -6.37 -16.08 -32.55
C LEU A 41 -5.06 -15.41 -32.11
N VAL A 42 -3.92 -16.04 -32.41
CA VAL A 42 -2.59 -15.47 -32.11
C VAL A 42 -2.38 -14.16 -32.87
N ARG A 43 -2.70 -14.13 -34.16
CA ARG A 43 -2.58 -12.93 -34.99
C ARG A 43 -3.46 -11.81 -34.44
N ASP A 44 -4.72 -12.11 -34.15
CA ASP A 44 -5.67 -11.11 -33.65
C ASP A 44 -5.25 -10.57 -32.26
N GLY A 45 -4.67 -11.40 -31.40
CA GLY A 45 -4.06 -10.97 -30.14
C GLY A 45 -2.86 -10.06 -30.36
N TYR A 46 -1.94 -10.43 -31.25
CA TYR A 46 -0.77 -9.64 -31.59
C TYR A 46 -1.14 -8.29 -32.22
N GLU A 47 -2.12 -8.25 -33.14
CA GLU A 47 -2.63 -7.01 -33.75
C GLU A 47 -3.22 -6.06 -32.69
N ARG A 48 -3.83 -6.58 -31.60
CA ARG A 48 -4.29 -5.75 -30.48
C ARG A 48 -3.13 -5.16 -29.68
N ILE A 49 -2.04 -5.89 -29.50
CA ILE A 49 -0.83 -5.40 -28.83
C ILE A 49 -0.20 -4.28 -29.67
N GLU A 50 -0.03 -4.50 -30.99
CA GLU A 50 0.45 -3.46 -31.91
C GLU A 50 -0.38 -2.19 -31.80
N TRP A 51 -1.71 -2.33 -31.87
CA TRP A 51 -2.63 -1.21 -31.74
C TRP A 51 -2.52 -0.50 -30.39
N SER A 52 -2.43 -1.25 -29.28
CA SER A 52 -2.34 -0.69 -27.93
C SER A 52 -1.03 0.09 -27.74
N LEU A 53 0.10 -0.51 -28.12
CA LEU A 53 1.42 0.11 -28.05
C LEU A 53 1.51 1.36 -28.93
N GLU A 54 0.92 1.36 -30.12
CA GLU A 54 0.76 2.58 -30.95
C GLU A 54 -0.02 3.67 -30.21
N LYS A 55 -1.12 3.32 -29.53
CA LYS A 55 -1.93 4.28 -28.76
C LYS A 55 -1.20 4.81 -27.52
N LEU A 56 -0.40 3.99 -26.86
CA LEU A 56 0.45 4.43 -25.74
C LEU A 56 1.53 5.39 -26.23
N ALA A 57 2.16 5.12 -27.38
CA ALA A 57 3.15 6.00 -27.99
C ALA A 57 2.54 7.35 -28.43
N GLU A 58 1.37 7.34 -29.08
CA GLU A 58 0.63 8.56 -29.44
C GLU A 58 0.30 9.44 -28.22
N LYS A 59 0.04 8.82 -27.06
CA LYS A 59 -0.25 9.50 -25.79
C LYS A 59 1.00 9.86 -24.99
N GLY A 60 2.20 9.54 -25.49
CA GLY A 60 3.48 9.79 -24.81
C GLY A 60 3.66 9.00 -23.52
N ARG A 61 2.99 7.85 -23.39
CA ARG A 61 3.14 6.93 -22.25
C ARG A 61 4.33 5.98 -22.41
N VAL A 62 4.70 5.71 -23.66
CA VAL A 62 5.94 5.03 -24.08
C VAL A 62 6.54 5.80 -25.26
N ASP A 63 7.83 5.72 -25.48
CA ASP A 63 8.46 6.27 -26.69
C ASP A 63 8.47 5.29 -27.87
N ASP A 64 8.80 5.78 -29.07
CA ASP A 64 8.83 4.96 -30.28
C ASP A 64 9.83 3.79 -30.19
N ALA A 65 10.93 3.95 -29.46
CA ALA A 65 11.95 2.92 -29.32
C ALA A 65 11.53 1.85 -28.30
N GLU A 66 10.87 2.25 -27.21
CA GLU A 66 10.25 1.34 -26.24
C GLU A 66 9.14 0.51 -26.90
N ARG A 67 8.29 1.15 -27.71
CA ARG A 67 7.26 0.48 -28.52
C ARG A 67 7.87 -0.60 -29.42
N ASP A 68 8.85 -0.22 -30.25
CA ASP A 68 9.46 -1.13 -31.21
C ASP A 68 10.21 -2.27 -30.51
N ALA A 69 10.90 -1.98 -29.40
CA ALA A 69 11.56 -3.00 -28.59
C ALA A 69 10.57 -3.98 -27.96
N ALA A 70 9.41 -3.52 -27.46
CA ALA A 70 8.38 -4.42 -26.93
C ALA A 70 7.83 -5.35 -28.02
N LEU A 71 7.56 -4.83 -29.23
CA LEU A 71 7.13 -5.65 -30.36
C LEU A 71 8.17 -6.69 -30.78
N ASP A 72 9.45 -6.29 -30.83
CA ASP A 72 10.55 -7.19 -31.20
C ASP A 72 10.74 -8.35 -30.22
N ARG A 73 10.34 -8.20 -28.95
CA ARG A 73 10.40 -9.25 -27.92
C ARG A 73 9.24 -10.24 -27.98
N ILE A 74 8.17 -9.94 -28.70
CA ILE A 74 6.98 -10.79 -28.75
C ILE A 74 7.06 -11.73 -29.95
N THR A 75 7.17 -13.03 -29.67
CA THR A 75 7.11 -14.08 -30.69
C THR A 75 5.71 -14.73 -30.68
N PRO A 76 4.90 -14.55 -31.74
CA PRO A 76 3.59 -15.20 -31.83
C PRO A 76 3.74 -16.64 -32.30
N VAL A 77 3.23 -17.60 -31.51
CA VAL A 77 3.43 -19.04 -31.72
C VAL A 77 2.12 -19.82 -31.63
N VAL A 78 2.00 -20.91 -32.37
CA VAL A 78 0.84 -21.83 -32.28
C VAL A 78 1.26 -23.16 -31.65
N ASP A 79 2.46 -23.62 -31.99
CA ASP A 79 3.02 -24.86 -31.46
C ASP A 79 3.33 -24.72 -29.97
N VAL A 80 2.91 -25.70 -29.17
CA VAL A 80 3.08 -25.64 -27.72
C VAL A 80 4.54 -25.81 -27.30
N VAL A 81 5.31 -26.66 -28.00
CA VAL A 81 6.72 -26.89 -27.69
C VAL A 81 7.52 -25.63 -27.95
N GLU A 82 7.30 -25.01 -29.12
CA GLU A 82 7.93 -23.72 -29.46
C GLU A 82 7.60 -22.62 -28.45
N ALA A 83 6.39 -22.64 -27.87
CA ALA A 83 6.00 -21.68 -26.86
C ALA A 83 6.72 -21.85 -25.52
N VAL A 84 6.99 -23.09 -25.07
CA VAL A 84 7.41 -23.33 -23.68
C VAL A 84 8.83 -23.88 -23.52
N GLU A 85 9.48 -24.35 -24.59
CA GLU A 85 10.85 -24.89 -24.51
C GLU A 85 11.84 -23.79 -24.05
N GLY A 86 12.42 -23.94 -22.86
CA GLY A 86 13.28 -22.93 -22.25
C GLY A 86 12.56 -21.66 -21.79
N ALA A 87 11.24 -21.71 -21.53
CA ALA A 87 10.52 -20.64 -20.85
C ALA A 87 10.67 -20.80 -19.32
N ASP A 88 10.92 -19.69 -18.62
CA ASP A 88 11.11 -19.69 -17.16
C ASP A 88 9.78 -19.57 -16.41
N LEU A 89 8.80 -18.89 -17.03
CA LEU A 89 7.46 -18.68 -16.50
C LEU A 89 6.40 -18.87 -17.59
N VAL A 90 5.36 -19.66 -17.29
CA VAL A 90 4.14 -19.73 -18.09
C VAL A 90 3.03 -18.97 -17.38
N ILE A 91 2.36 -18.04 -18.06
CA ILE A 91 1.13 -17.39 -17.57
C ILE A 91 -0.04 -17.85 -18.44
N GLU A 92 -0.96 -18.59 -17.82
CA GLU A 92 -2.14 -19.12 -18.48
C GLU A 92 -3.32 -18.15 -18.40
N ALA A 93 -3.85 -17.76 -19.57
CA ALA A 93 -4.99 -16.86 -19.74
C ALA A 93 -5.94 -17.35 -20.86
N VAL A 94 -6.22 -18.66 -20.89
CA VAL A 94 -7.22 -19.27 -21.77
C VAL A 94 -8.63 -19.15 -21.18
N VAL A 95 -9.62 -19.68 -21.88
CA VAL A 95 -11.02 -19.70 -21.44
C VAL A 95 -11.17 -20.25 -20.02
N GLU A 96 -12.12 -19.69 -19.27
CA GLU A 96 -12.39 -20.03 -17.87
C GLU A 96 -13.14 -21.37 -17.73
N ASP A 97 -12.54 -22.45 -18.24
CA ASP A 97 -13.03 -23.82 -18.16
C ASP A 97 -11.94 -24.72 -17.57
N ALA A 98 -12.27 -25.43 -16.49
CA ALA A 98 -11.31 -26.22 -15.75
C ALA A 98 -10.73 -27.39 -16.58
N ASP A 99 -11.52 -28.00 -17.46
CA ASP A 99 -11.05 -29.13 -18.27
C ASP A 99 -10.14 -28.65 -19.41
N VAL A 100 -10.42 -27.46 -19.97
CA VAL A 100 -9.54 -26.82 -20.94
C VAL A 100 -8.22 -26.41 -20.29
N LYS A 101 -8.24 -25.75 -19.12
CA LYS A 101 -7.02 -25.34 -18.41
C LYS A 101 -6.15 -26.54 -18.03
N ARG A 102 -6.75 -27.63 -17.52
CA ARG A 102 -6.02 -28.87 -17.23
C ARG A 102 -5.35 -29.49 -18.46
N GLN A 103 -6.00 -29.43 -19.63
CA GLN A 103 -5.39 -29.87 -20.88
C GLN A 103 -4.20 -28.99 -21.26
N VAL A 104 -4.34 -27.66 -21.13
CA VAL A 104 -3.22 -26.72 -21.36
C VAL A 104 -2.06 -27.03 -20.42
N TYR A 105 -2.30 -27.23 -19.12
CA TYR A 105 -1.22 -27.55 -18.18
C TYR A 105 -0.53 -28.88 -18.49
N ALA A 106 -1.29 -29.91 -18.87
CA ALA A 106 -0.71 -31.18 -19.28
C ALA A 106 0.21 -31.02 -20.50
N ASP A 107 -0.21 -30.25 -21.50
CA ASP A 107 0.56 -30.01 -22.72
C ASP A 107 1.81 -29.14 -22.46
N VAL A 108 1.73 -28.10 -21.62
CA VAL A 108 2.88 -27.22 -21.34
C VAL A 108 3.88 -27.87 -20.38
N CYS A 109 3.41 -28.50 -19.29
CA CYS A 109 4.30 -29.07 -18.28
C CYS A 109 5.14 -30.23 -18.81
N GLU A 110 4.69 -30.95 -19.86
CA GLU A 110 5.47 -31.99 -20.53
C GLU A 110 6.78 -31.45 -21.17
N HIS A 111 6.81 -30.15 -21.49
CA HIS A 111 7.88 -29.53 -22.26
C HIS A 111 8.62 -28.41 -21.52
N LEU A 112 8.20 -28.09 -20.29
CA LEU A 112 8.86 -27.12 -19.43
C LEU A 112 10.06 -27.74 -18.72
N ASP A 113 11.10 -26.93 -18.52
CA ASP A 113 12.22 -27.29 -17.66
C ASP A 113 11.76 -27.50 -16.20
N ASP A 114 12.51 -28.31 -15.45
CA ASP A 114 12.15 -28.72 -14.07
C ASP A 114 11.97 -27.52 -13.13
N GLU A 115 12.68 -26.42 -13.35
CA GLU A 115 12.66 -25.22 -12.49
C GLU A 115 11.59 -24.19 -12.89
N ALA A 116 10.99 -24.33 -14.07
CA ALA A 116 10.05 -23.35 -14.62
C ALA A 116 8.73 -23.27 -13.83
N LEU A 117 8.24 -22.05 -13.66
CA LEU A 117 7.02 -21.73 -12.92
C LEU A 117 5.78 -21.75 -13.83
N VAL A 118 4.63 -22.07 -13.24
CA VAL A 118 3.33 -21.97 -13.91
C VAL A 118 2.40 -21.09 -13.09
N ALA A 119 1.90 -20.05 -13.71
CA ALA A 119 0.92 -19.15 -13.13
C ALA A 119 -0.39 -19.19 -13.92
N THR A 120 -1.52 -19.06 -13.24
CA THR A 120 -2.83 -18.91 -13.88
C THR A 120 -3.45 -17.55 -13.59
N ASN A 121 -3.99 -16.91 -14.63
CA ASN A 121 -4.80 -15.69 -14.53
C ASN A 121 -6.29 -16.00 -14.24
N THR A 122 -6.62 -17.20 -13.77
CA THR A 122 -8.02 -17.55 -13.47
C THR A 122 -8.62 -16.56 -12.47
N SER A 123 -9.89 -16.21 -12.63
CA SER A 123 -10.60 -15.25 -11.75
C SER A 123 -11.59 -15.94 -10.81
N SER A 124 -11.92 -17.20 -11.11
CA SER A 124 -12.87 -18.01 -10.38
C SER A 124 -12.33 -19.41 -10.06
N LEU A 125 -11.37 -19.92 -10.84
CA LEU A 125 -10.59 -21.17 -10.70
C LEU A 125 -10.11 -21.41 -9.26
N SER A 126 -10.06 -22.66 -8.77
CA SER A 126 -9.30 -22.97 -7.54
C SER A 126 -7.88 -23.20 -8.00
N VAL A 127 -6.95 -22.40 -7.51
CA VAL A 127 -5.53 -22.54 -7.83
C VAL A 127 -5.02 -23.90 -7.35
N THR A 128 -5.51 -24.36 -6.19
CA THR A 128 -5.18 -25.69 -5.63
C THR A 128 -5.61 -26.82 -6.56
N ASP A 129 -6.89 -26.85 -6.96
CA ASP A 129 -7.41 -27.90 -7.85
C ASP A 129 -6.71 -27.93 -9.22
N LEU A 130 -6.27 -26.77 -9.71
CA LEU A 130 -5.54 -26.65 -10.98
C LEU A 130 -4.09 -27.13 -10.80
N ALA A 131 -3.41 -26.70 -9.73
CA ALA A 131 -2.04 -27.11 -9.40
C ALA A 131 -1.90 -28.62 -9.26
N GLU A 132 -2.86 -29.28 -8.59
CA GLU A 132 -2.87 -30.74 -8.38
C GLU A 132 -3.00 -31.57 -9.66
N SER A 133 -3.38 -30.94 -10.78
CA SER A 133 -3.39 -31.58 -12.10
C SER A 133 -2.03 -31.59 -12.80
N THR A 134 -1.03 -30.93 -12.21
CA THR A 134 0.33 -30.77 -12.77
C THR A 134 1.34 -31.65 -12.03
N ASP A 135 2.54 -31.79 -12.60
CA ASP A 135 3.68 -32.46 -11.96
C ASP A 135 4.47 -31.55 -11.00
N ARG A 136 4.10 -30.27 -10.91
CA ARG A 136 4.85 -29.21 -10.21
C ARG A 136 3.96 -28.32 -9.33
N PRO A 137 3.12 -28.88 -8.44
CA PRO A 137 2.19 -28.08 -7.64
C PRO A 137 2.89 -27.06 -6.71
N GLU A 138 4.15 -27.31 -6.31
CA GLU A 138 4.96 -26.36 -5.53
C GLU A 138 5.43 -25.13 -6.33
N GLN A 139 5.47 -25.25 -7.67
CA GLN A 139 5.87 -24.21 -8.63
C GLN A 139 4.66 -23.61 -9.38
N PHE A 140 3.46 -23.87 -8.86
CA PHE A 140 2.20 -23.39 -9.41
C PHE A 140 1.58 -22.33 -8.51
N CYS A 141 1.14 -21.20 -9.06
CA CYS A 141 0.43 -20.16 -8.32
C CYS A 141 -0.66 -19.47 -9.17
N GLY A 142 -1.51 -18.67 -8.53
CA GLY A 142 -2.33 -17.71 -9.25
C GLY A 142 -1.58 -16.40 -9.43
N LEU A 143 -1.68 -15.80 -10.61
CA LEU A 143 -1.18 -14.47 -10.93
C LEU A 143 -2.31 -13.73 -11.65
N HIS A 144 -3.25 -13.23 -10.87
CA HIS A 144 -4.54 -12.74 -11.35
C HIS A 144 -4.48 -11.24 -11.65
N PHE A 145 -4.46 -10.90 -12.94
CA PHE A 145 -4.48 -9.55 -13.47
C PHE A 145 -5.92 -9.05 -13.65
N PHE A 146 -6.10 -7.74 -13.56
CA PHE A 146 -7.40 -7.09 -13.75
C PHE A 146 -7.52 -6.45 -15.13
N ASN A 147 -8.71 -6.52 -15.73
CA ASN A 147 -8.94 -6.01 -17.08
C ASN A 147 -9.18 -4.49 -17.08
N PRO A 148 -8.52 -3.69 -17.95
CA PRO A 148 -7.43 -4.06 -18.87
C PRO A 148 -6.07 -4.19 -18.17
N ALA A 149 -5.35 -5.29 -18.42
CA ALA A 149 -4.07 -5.59 -17.75
C ALA A 149 -3.00 -4.50 -17.94
N VAL A 150 -3.01 -3.80 -19.06
CA VAL A 150 -2.09 -2.69 -19.35
C VAL A 150 -2.35 -1.42 -18.52
N ARG A 151 -3.53 -1.30 -17.91
CA ARG A 151 -3.95 -0.11 -17.15
C ARG A 151 -4.10 -0.38 -15.66
N MET A 152 -4.61 -1.54 -15.29
CA MET A 152 -4.86 -1.87 -13.89
C MET A 152 -3.52 -2.09 -13.17
N GLU A 153 -3.38 -1.52 -11.99
CA GLU A 153 -2.15 -1.58 -11.19
C GLU A 153 -2.05 -2.87 -10.37
N LEU A 154 -3.18 -3.47 -10.00
CA LEU A 154 -3.23 -4.64 -9.13
C LEU A 154 -2.92 -5.95 -9.86
N VAL A 155 -2.20 -6.83 -9.16
CA VAL A 155 -2.16 -8.27 -9.41
C VAL A 155 -2.38 -9.01 -8.09
N GLU A 156 -3.34 -9.93 -8.03
CA GLU A 156 -3.47 -10.84 -6.90
C GLU A 156 -2.53 -12.04 -7.09
N VAL A 157 -1.58 -12.23 -6.18
CA VAL A 157 -0.67 -13.38 -6.17
C VAL A 157 -1.24 -14.43 -5.23
N VAL A 158 -1.79 -15.51 -5.80
CA VAL A 158 -2.62 -16.47 -5.07
C VAL A 158 -1.87 -17.75 -4.76
N ALA A 159 -1.81 -18.08 -3.47
CA ALA A 159 -1.25 -19.34 -2.99
C ALA A 159 -2.29 -20.47 -3.08
N GLY A 160 -1.96 -21.52 -3.83
CA GLY A 160 -2.60 -22.82 -3.68
C GLY A 160 -2.07 -23.56 -2.45
N GLU A 161 -2.73 -24.66 -2.04
CA GLU A 161 -2.34 -25.44 -0.84
C GLU A 161 -0.87 -25.88 -0.84
N HIS A 162 -0.31 -26.17 -2.02
CA HIS A 162 1.04 -26.71 -2.18
C HIS A 162 2.06 -25.67 -2.64
N THR A 163 1.63 -24.44 -2.97
CA THR A 163 2.52 -23.42 -3.55
C THR A 163 3.67 -23.08 -2.59
N SER A 164 4.90 -23.14 -3.07
CA SER A 164 6.07 -22.82 -2.26
C SER A 164 6.22 -21.31 -2.05
N ALA A 165 6.76 -20.91 -0.89
CA ALA A 165 7.06 -19.50 -0.60
C ALA A 165 7.96 -18.86 -1.67
N ALA A 166 8.97 -19.60 -2.15
CA ALA A 166 9.86 -19.13 -3.22
C ALA A 166 9.12 -18.86 -4.54
N THR A 167 8.05 -19.61 -4.83
CA THR A 167 7.22 -19.37 -6.02
C THR A 167 6.40 -18.10 -5.87
N LEU A 168 5.83 -17.86 -4.68
CA LEU A 168 5.10 -16.62 -4.39
C LEU A 168 6.03 -15.39 -4.46
N GLU A 169 7.20 -15.46 -3.84
CA GLU A 169 8.22 -14.40 -3.89
C GLU A 169 8.66 -14.10 -5.33
N THR A 170 8.83 -15.14 -6.16
CA THR A 170 9.15 -14.97 -7.59
C THR A 170 7.99 -14.34 -8.35
N ALA A 171 6.76 -14.78 -8.11
CA ALA A 171 5.57 -14.26 -8.77
C ALA A 171 5.31 -12.79 -8.40
N GLU A 172 5.53 -12.40 -7.15
CA GLU A 172 5.46 -11.02 -6.66
C GLU A 172 6.51 -10.14 -7.32
N ALA A 173 7.76 -10.57 -7.33
CA ALA A 173 8.83 -9.82 -7.98
C ALA A 173 8.62 -9.68 -9.50
N VAL A 174 8.05 -10.72 -10.16
CA VAL A 174 7.60 -10.60 -11.54
C VAL A 174 6.50 -9.54 -11.63
N ALA A 175 5.44 -9.59 -10.83
CA ALA A 175 4.39 -8.57 -10.87
C ALA A 175 4.94 -7.14 -10.67
N GLU A 176 5.84 -6.94 -9.71
CA GLU A 176 6.51 -5.65 -9.47
C GLU A 176 7.30 -5.17 -10.69
N SER A 177 8.04 -6.07 -11.35
CA SER A 177 8.79 -5.74 -12.58
C SER A 177 7.89 -5.30 -13.74
N LEU A 178 6.63 -5.74 -13.75
CA LEU A 178 5.59 -5.36 -14.71
C LEU A 178 4.95 -4.01 -14.38
N ASP A 179 5.51 -3.25 -13.44
CA ASP A 179 4.96 -2.01 -12.87
C ASP A 179 3.56 -2.24 -12.26
N LYS A 180 3.37 -3.41 -11.62
CA LYS A 180 2.17 -3.78 -10.88
C LYS A 180 2.42 -3.78 -9.38
N THR A 181 1.35 -3.59 -8.61
CA THR A 181 1.32 -3.79 -7.17
C THR A 181 0.79 -5.19 -6.90
N PRO A 182 1.62 -6.16 -6.46
CA PRO A 182 1.12 -7.44 -6.01
C PRO A 182 0.39 -7.31 -4.67
N VAL A 183 -0.71 -8.03 -4.51
CA VAL A 183 -1.31 -8.31 -3.20
C VAL A 183 -1.32 -9.82 -2.99
N ARG A 184 -0.76 -10.27 -1.88
CA ARG A 184 -0.65 -11.70 -1.56
C ARG A 184 -1.98 -12.24 -1.04
N VAL A 185 -2.53 -13.22 -1.74
CA VAL A 185 -3.68 -14.00 -1.29
C VAL A 185 -3.15 -15.30 -0.68
N ARG A 186 -3.07 -15.32 0.65
CA ARG A 186 -2.39 -16.36 1.45
C ARG A 186 -3.07 -17.72 1.36
N LYS A 187 -4.36 -17.75 0.99
CA LYS A 187 -5.14 -18.97 0.83
C LYS A 187 -6.06 -18.89 -0.38
N ASP A 188 -6.05 -19.95 -1.17
CA ASP A 188 -7.00 -20.19 -2.26
C ASP A 188 -8.44 -20.24 -1.72
N THR A 189 -9.24 -19.27 -2.14
CA THR A 189 -10.65 -19.12 -1.77
C THR A 189 -11.45 -18.60 -2.97
N PRO A 190 -12.73 -18.99 -3.14
CA PRO A 190 -13.56 -18.50 -4.24
C PRO A 190 -13.59 -16.97 -4.33
N GLY A 191 -13.08 -16.42 -5.44
CA GLY A 191 -13.06 -14.98 -5.70
C GLY A 191 -11.90 -14.21 -5.05
N PHE A 192 -10.93 -14.91 -4.44
CA PHE A 192 -9.71 -14.33 -3.86
C PHE A 192 -9.99 -13.20 -2.87
N VAL A 193 -9.61 -11.96 -3.17
CA VAL A 193 -9.90 -10.78 -2.33
C VAL A 193 -10.87 -9.84 -3.03
N VAL A 194 -10.54 -9.34 -4.23
CA VAL A 194 -11.36 -8.30 -4.89
C VAL A 194 -12.74 -8.84 -5.25
N ASN A 195 -12.81 -9.96 -5.98
CA ASN A 195 -14.11 -10.55 -6.32
C ASN A 195 -14.84 -11.06 -5.08
N ARG A 196 -14.10 -11.46 -4.04
CA ARG A 196 -14.66 -11.86 -2.75
C ARG A 196 -15.49 -10.74 -2.13
N VAL A 197 -15.03 -9.49 -2.22
CA VAL A 197 -15.72 -8.32 -1.68
C VAL A 197 -16.79 -7.78 -2.65
N LEU A 198 -16.45 -7.62 -3.95
CA LEU A 198 -17.34 -6.97 -4.91
C LEU A 198 -18.57 -7.80 -5.26
N VAL A 199 -18.44 -9.12 -5.40
CA VAL A 199 -19.55 -9.97 -5.87
C VAL A 199 -20.71 -10.04 -4.86
N PRO A 200 -20.47 -10.21 -3.53
CA PRO A 200 -21.52 -10.09 -2.52
C PRO A 200 -22.17 -8.70 -2.48
N LEU A 201 -21.41 -7.62 -2.66
CA LEU A 201 -21.96 -6.25 -2.77
C LEU A 201 -22.94 -6.13 -3.93
N MET A 202 -22.55 -6.58 -5.13
CA MET A 202 -23.40 -6.57 -6.33
C MET A 202 -24.65 -7.48 -6.15
N ASN A 203 -24.48 -8.62 -5.48
CA ASN A 203 -25.60 -9.52 -5.18
C ASN A 203 -26.58 -8.91 -4.18
N GLU A 204 -26.10 -8.23 -3.14
CA GLU A 204 -26.95 -7.50 -2.18
C GLU A 204 -27.70 -6.36 -2.87
N ALA A 205 -27.04 -5.60 -3.75
CA ALA A 205 -27.68 -4.59 -4.59
C ALA A 205 -28.86 -5.19 -5.39
N ALA A 206 -28.67 -6.36 -6.00
CA ALA A 206 -29.74 -7.06 -6.71
C ALA A 206 -30.85 -7.58 -5.78
N TRP A 207 -30.52 -8.02 -4.56
CA TRP A 207 -31.51 -8.43 -3.56
C TRP A 207 -32.36 -7.25 -3.07
N LEU A 208 -31.76 -6.08 -2.85
CA LEU A 208 -32.49 -4.86 -2.47
C LEU A 208 -33.56 -4.49 -3.49
N VAL A 209 -33.24 -4.65 -4.79
CA VAL A 209 -34.19 -4.45 -5.89
C VAL A 209 -35.23 -5.56 -5.94
N HIS A 210 -34.79 -6.82 -5.87
CA HIS A 210 -35.68 -7.98 -5.94
C HIS A 210 -36.74 -7.99 -4.82
N ASP A 211 -36.33 -7.66 -3.59
CA ASP A 211 -37.21 -7.61 -2.43
C ASP A 211 -38.10 -6.34 -2.41
N GLY A 212 -37.91 -5.42 -3.35
CA GLY A 212 -38.63 -4.15 -3.46
C GLY A 212 -38.28 -3.17 -2.34
N ALA A 213 -37.10 -3.32 -1.72
CA ALA A 213 -36.61 -2.43 -0.67
C ALA A 213 -36.10 -1.10 -1.24
N ALA A 214 -35.58 -1.11 -2.47
CA ALA A 214 -35.16 0.06 -3.23
C ALA A 214 -35.32 -0.23 -4.73
N ASP A 215 -35.34 0.81 -5.57
CA ASP A 215 -35.22 0.65 -7.02
C ASP A 215 -33.74 0.73 -7.46
N VAL A 216 -33.49 0.38 -8.73
CA VAL A 216 -32.14 0.35 -9.32
C VAL A 216 -31.45 1.71 -9.20
N GLU A 217 -32.17 2.81 -9.45
CA GLU A 217 -31.62 4.17 -9.36
C GLU A 217 -31.20 4.51 -7.92
N THR A 218 -32.00 4.16 -6.91
CA THR A 218 -31.69 4.40 -5.51
C THR A 218 -30.47 3.60 -5.06
N VAL A 219 -30.39 2.32 -5.44
CA VAL A 219 -29.26 1.44 -5.08
C VAL A 219 -27.96 1.96 -5.66
N ASP A 220 -27.95 2.27 -6.96
CA ASP A 220 -26.74 2.71 -7.63
C ASP A 220 -26.37 4.15 -7.26
N SER A 221 -27.36 5.02 -7.00
CA SER A 221 -27.12 6.35 -6.44
C SER A 221 -26.45 6.27 -5.08
N THR A 222 -26.92 5.36 -4.22
CA THR A 222 -26.36 5.15 -2.89
C THR A 222 -24.94 4.60 -2.95
N ALA A 223 -24.68 3.62 -3.81
CA ALA A 223 -23.33 3.10 -4.02
C ALA A 223 -22.37 4.18 -4.54
N ALA A 224 -22.76 4.93 -5.57
CA ALA A 224 -21.88 5.91 -6.20
C ALA A 224 -21.68 7.19 -5.36
N TYR A 225 -22.73 7.69 -4.71
CA TYR A 225 -22.73 9.02 -4.08
C TYR A 225 -22.90 9.00 -2.56
N GLY A 226 -23.51 7.95 -1.99
CA GLY A 226 -23.58 7.75 -0.55
C GLY A 226 -22.28 7.17 -0.02
N ILE A 227 -21.88 6.02 -0.57
CA ILE A 227 -20.61 5.34 -0.21
C ILE A 227 -19.41 6.00 -0.92
N GLY A 228 -19.60 6.57 -2.11
CA GLY A 228 -18.54 7.22 -2.88
C GLY A 228 -17.83 6.31 -3.87
N LEU A 229 -18.42 5.15 -4.22
CA LEU A 229 -17.84 4.23 -5.20
C LEU A 229 -17.76 4.88 -6.60
N PRO A 230 -16.84 4.42 -7.49
CA PRO A 230 -16.68 5.00 -8.83
C PRO A 230 -17.95 4.97 -9.69
N MET A 231 -18.82 4.00 -9.43
CA MET A 231 -20.08 3.77 -10.13
C MET A 231 -21.07 3.01 -9.25
N GLY A 232 -22.30 2.88 -9.74
CA GLY A 232 -23.33 2.09 -9.08
C GLY A 232 -22.97 0.60 -8.96
N ALA A 233 -23.55 -0.10 -7.98
CA ALA A 233 -23.26 -1.52 -7.76
C ALA A 233 -23.84 -2.42 -8.87
N LEU A 234 -25.03 -2.10 -9.39
CA LEU A 234 -25.63 -2.81 -10.52
C LEU A 234 -25.00 -2.38 -11.84
N GLU A 235 -24.61 -1.11 -11.97
CA GLU A 235 -23.78 -0.64 -13.09
C GLU A 235 -22.44 -1.40 -13.15
N LEU A 236 -21.80 -1.63 -12.01
CA LEU A 236 -20.58 -2.44 -11.91
C LEU A 236 -20.83 -3.88 -12.34
N ALA A 237 -21.95 -4.49 -11.92
CA ALA A 237 -22.33 -5.84 -12.33
C ALA A 237 -22.50 -5.96 -13.86
N ASP A 238 -23.06 -4.93 -14.50
CA ASP A 238 -23.19 -4.88 -15.95
C ASP A 238 -21.85 -4.63 -16.68
N MET A 239 -20.92 -3.92 -16.04
CA MET A 239 -19.57 -3.70 -16.59
C MET A 239 -18.72 -4.96 -16.52
N VAL A 240 -18.74 -5.67 -15.39
CA VAL A 240 -18.05 -6.96 -15.20
C VAL A 240 -18.68 -8.04 -16.07
N GLY A 241 -20.01 -8.06 -16.12
CA GLY A 241 -20.84 -9.04 -16.80
C GLY A 241 -21.62 -9.89 -15.82
N VAL A 242 -22.95 -9.88 -15.97
CA VAL A 242 -23.87 -10.53 -15.01
C VAL A 242 -23.68 -12.05 -14.95
N ASP A 243 -23.26 -12.67 -16.06
CA ASP A 243 -22.87 -14.09 -16.13
C ASP A 243 -21.61 -14.41 -15.31
N VAL A 244 -20.62 -13.50 -15.28
CA VAL A 244 -19.41 -13.65 -14.47
C VAL A 244 -19.78 -13.54 -12.99
N THR A 245 -20.58 -12.54 -12.62
CA THR A 245 -21.11 -12.38 -11.27
C THR A 245 -21.87 -13.64 -10.81
N LEU A 246 -22.73 -14.19 -11.67
CA LEU A 246 -23.45 -15.43 -11.38
C LEU A 246 -22.50 -16.62 -11.17
N ALA A 247 -21.53 -16.81 -12.06
CA ALA A 247 -20.58 -17.92 -11.97
C ALA A 247 -19.75 -17.87 -10.67
N VAL A 248 -19.30 -16.68 -10.28
CA VAL A 248 -18.57 -16.49 -9.01
C VAL A 248 -19.48 -16.75 -7.81
N LEU A 249 -20.73 -16.27 -7.80
CA LEU A 249 -21.69 -16.54 -6.72
C LEU A 249 -22.01 -18.03 -6.58
N GLU A 250 -22.18 -18.76 -7.69
CA GLU A 250 -22.42 -20.20 -7.65
C GLU A 250 -21.25 -20.96 -7.02
N ARG A 251 -20.02 -20.53 -7.32
CA ARG A 251 -18.82 -21.10 -6.73
C ARG A 251 -18.66 -20.75 -5.26
N MET A 252 -18.89 -19.48 -4.89
CA MET A 252 -18.91 -19.08 -3.48
C MET A 252 -19.97 -19.85 -2.71
N ARG A 253 -21.17 -20.04 -3.27
CA ARG A 253 -22.23 -20.84 -2.64
C ARG A 253 -21.79 -22.30 -2.43
N ALA A 254 -21.15 -22.89 -3.43
CA ALA A 254 -20.66 -24.26 -3.36
C ALA A 254 -19.55 -24.44 -2.30
N GLY A 255 -18.63 -23.47 -2.20
CA GLY A 255 -17.48 -23.54 -1.28
C GLY A 255 -17.77 -23.06 0.14
N LEU A 256 -18.65 -22.07 0.30
CA LEU A 256 -18.76 -21.26 1.53
C LEU A 256 -20.18 -21.23 2.10
N GLY A 257 -21.18 -21.69 1.35
CA GLY A 257 -22.53 -21.96 1.86
C GLY A 257 -23.62 -21.00 1.39
N ALA A 258 -24.78 -21.07 2.06
CA ALA A 258 -26.03 -20.48 1.58
C ALA A 258 -26.07 -18.94 1.59
N ALA A 259 -25.19 -18.27 2.33
CA ALA A 259 -25.10 -16.80 2.34
C ALA A 259 -24.84 -16.21 0.94
N TYR A 260 -24.15 -16.97 0.07
CA TYR A 260 -23.81 -16.56 -1.29
C TYR A 260 -24.84 -16.99 -2.33
N GLU A 261 -26.08 -17.30 -1.94
CA GLU A 261 -27.13 -17.61 -2.90
C GLU A 261 -27.31 -16.47 -3.92
N PRO A 262 -27.14 -16.75 -5.23
CA PRO A 262 -27.42 -15.75 -6.24
C PRO A 262 -28.86 -15.25 -6.16
N CYS A 263 -29.05 -13.94 -6.21
CA CYS A 263 -30.36 -13.31 -6.31
C CYS A 263 -31.11 -13.87 -7.54
N PRO A 264 -32.43 -14.17 -7.44
CA PRO A 264 -33.23 -14.59 -8.58
C PRO A 264 -33.13 -13.62 -9.76
N LEU A 265 -33.08 -12.32 -9.49
CA LEU A 265 -32.94 -11.29 -10.52
C LEU A 265 -31.63 -11.45 -11.33
N VAL A 266 -30.52 -11.78 -10.67
CA VAL A 266 -29.23 -12.05 -11.36
C VAL A 266 -29.37 -13.26 -12.29
N ARG A 267 -30.04 -14.34 -11.85
CA ARG A 267 -30.26 -15.52 -12.70
C ARG A 267 -31.14 -15.22 -13.90
N GLU A 268 -32.28 -14.56 -13.67
CA GLU A 268 -33.23 -14.18 -14.72
C GLU A 268 -32.55 -13.32 -15.79
N THR A 269 -31.76 -12.32 -15.37
CA THR A 269 -30.99 -11.45 -16.27
C THR A 269 -30.02 -12.25 -17.16
N VAL A 270 -29.33 -13.26 -16.62
CA VAL A 270 -28.43 -14.13 -17.41
C VAL A 270 -29.22 -15.07 -18.33
N GLU A 271 -30.32 -15.65 -17.84
CA GLU A 271 -31.18 -16.55 -18.63
C GLU A 271 -31.79 -15.83 -19.85
N ASP A 272 -32.09 -14.54 -19.72
CA ASP A 272 -32.59 -13.69 -20.80
C ASP A 272 -31.49 -13.24 -21.79
N GLY A 273 -30.22 -13.53 -21.50
CA GLY A 273 -29.07 -13.14 -22.33
C GLY A 273 -28.63 -11.68 -22.15
N ASN A 274 -29.10 -11.02 -21.09
CA ASN A 274 -28.76 -9.64 -20.75
C ASN A 274 -27.51 -9.62 -19.86
N LEU A 275 -26.35 -9.80 -20.48
CA LEU A 275 -25.06 -9.95 -19.81
C LEU A 275 -24.35 -8.62 -19.47
N GLY A 276 -25.06 -7.48 -19.50
CA GLY A 276 -24.52 -6.15 -19.25
C GLY A 276 -23.98 -5.46 -20.51
N ARG A 277 -22.92 -4.65 -20.37
CA ARG A 277 -22.35 -3.83 -21.46
C ARG A 277 -21.99 -4.65 -22.70
N LYS A 278 -21.48 -5.87 -22.52
CA LYS A 278 -21.02 -6.73 -23.63
C LYS A 278 -22.16 -7.26 -24.51
N SER A 279 -23.39 -7.31 -23.99
CA SER A 279 -24.60 -7.67 -24.75
C SER A 279 -25.46 -6.46 -25.11
N GLY A 280 -25.09 -5.26 -24.66
CA GLY A 280 -25.87 -4.03 -24.82
C GLY A 280 -27.01 -3.85 -23.81
N GLN A 281 -27.24 -4.83 -22.94
CA GLN A 281 -28.31 -4.81 -21.94
C GLN A 281 -27.97 -5.69 -20.75
N GLY A 282 -28.28 -5.22 -19.54
CA GLY A 282 -28.18 -5.91 -18.26
C GLY A 282 -29.24 -5.39 -17.28
N PHE A 283 -28.84 -4.87 -16.12
CA PHE A 283 -29.70 -4.05 -15.27
C PHE A 283 -30.07 -2.71 -15.93
N TYR A 284 -29.18 -2.20 -16.78
CA TYR A 284 -29.41 -1.04 -17.64
C TYR A 284 -29.45 -1.40 -19.12
N ASP A 285 -30.03 -0.49 -19.91
CA ASP A 285 -29.97 -0.51 -21.38
C ASP A 285 -28.82 0.40 -21.85
N TYR A 286 -27.91 -0.13 -22.66
CA TYR A 286 -26.71 0.56 -23.14
C TYR A 286 -26.80 0.98 -24.60
N ASP A 287 -27.96 0.83 -25.27
CA ASP A 287 -28.14 1.25 -26.66
C ASP A 287 -27.94 2.77 -26.85
N ASP A 288 -28.28 3.57 -25.84
CA ASP A 288 -28.18 5.04 -25.84
C ASP A 288 -26.95 5.59 -25.08
N GLY A 289 -26.04 4.72 -24.62
CA GLY A 289 -24.81 5.08 -23.90
C GLY A 289 -24.80 4.67 -22.42
N ASP A 290 -23.97 5.35 -21.62
CA ASP A 290 -23.83 5.05 -20.19
C ASP A 290 -25.08 5.51 -19.39
N PRO A 291 -25.52 4.73 -18.38
CA PRO A 291 -26.66 5.11 -17.55
C PRO A 291 -26.35 6.37 -16.75
N ALA A 292 -27.35 7.25 -16.63
CA ALA A 292 -27.23 8.47 -15.84
C ALA A 292 -27.79 8.24 -14.44
N VAL A 293 -26.97 7.74 -13.52
CA VAL A 293 -27.35 7.53 -12.12
C VAL A 293 -27.62 8.88 -11.44
N PRO A 294 -28.78 9.10 -10.81
CA PRO A 294 -29.10 10.36 -10.13
C PRO A 294 -28.27 10.54 -8.85
N ALA A 295 -27.82 11.76 -8.55
CA ALA A 295 -27.03 12.04 -7.35
C ALA A 295 -27.86 12.30 -6.08
N ASP A 296 -29.18 12.50 -6.22
CA ASP A 296 -30.09 12.88 -5.13
C ASP A 296 -31.01 11.75 -4.66
N ALA A 297 -30.78 10.52 -5.12
CA ALA A 297 -31.55 9.32 -4.76
C ALA A 297 -30.86 8.44 -3.70
N VAL A 298 -29.91 8.99 -2.95
CA VAL A 298 -29.19 8.27 -1.88
C VAL A 298 -30.15 7.90 -0.73
N ASP A 299 -30.07 6.65 -0.26
CA ASP A 299 -30.84 6.14 0.88
C ASP A 299 -29.94 5.51 1.96
N GLU A 300 -30.02 6.06 3.18
CA GLU A 300 -29.19 5.67 4.32
C GLU A 300 -29.39 4.19 4.74
N SER A 301 -30.59 3.62 4.53
CA SER A 301 -30.86 2.22 4.86
C SER A 301 -30.28 1.26 3.83
N VAL A 302 -30.15 1.70 2.57
CA VAL A 302 -29.47 0.98 1.51
C VAL A 302 -27.96 1.03 1.75
N GLU A 303 -27.43 2.21 2.10
CA GLU A 303 -26.01 2.45 2.38
C GLU A 303 -25.50 1.49 3.46
N ARG A 304 -26.19 1.46 4.61
CA ARG A 304 -25.86 0.57 5.73
C ARG A 304 -25.88 -0.91 5.37
N ARG A 305 -26.79 -1.34 4.49
CA ARG A 305 -26.88 -2.76 4.08
C ARG A 305 -25.76 -3.14 3.12
N LEU A 306 -25.46 -2.29 2.14
CA LEU A 306 -24.36 -2.49 1.22
C LEU A 306 -23.01 -2.49 1.95
N LEU A 307 -22.75 -1.47 2.78
CA LEU A 307 -21.55 -1.39 3.62
C LEU A 307 -21.48 -2.55 4.62
N GLY A 308 -22.60 -2.95 5.23
CA GLY A 308 -22.64 -4.06 6.16
C GLY A 308 -22.23 -5.38 5.51
N VAL A 309 -22.79 -5.73 4.34
CA VAL A 309 -22.41 -6.96 3.63
C VAL A 309 -20.94 -6.93 3.23
N MET A 310 -20.44 -5.78 2.79
CA MET A 310 -19.03 -5.60 2.45
C MET A 310 -18.12 -5.77 3.67
N ALA A 311 -18.46 -5.14 4.80
CA ALA A 311 -17.73 -5.26 6.05
C ALA A 311 -17.70 -6.70 6.57
N ASP A 312 -18.83 -7.41 6.54
CA ASP A 312 -18.87 -8.81 6.99
C ASP A 312 -18.02 -9.72 6.10
N GLU A 313 -17.95 -9.44 4.80
CA GLU A 313 -17.11 -10.19 3.88
C GLU A 313 -15.62 -9.90 4.11
N THR A 314 -15.24 -8.64 4.32
CA THR A 314 -13.89 -8.28 4.76
C THR A 314 -13.52 -9.02 6.05
N ALA A 315 -14.40 -9.02 7.05
CA ALA A 315 -14.18 -9.75 8.29
C ALA A 315 -14.00 -11.27 8.08
N ARG A 316 -14.68 -11.87 7.11
CA ARG A 316 -14.52 -13.29 6.75
C ARG A 316 -13.19 -13.58 6.08
N LEU A 317 -12.70 -12.67 5.23
CA LEU A 317 -11.37 -12.78 4.62
C LEU A 317 -10.26 -12.78 5.68
N LEU A 318 -10.34 -11.85 6.63
CA LEU A 318 -9.39 -11.75 7.75
C LEU A 318 -9.47 -12.98 8.65
N ALA A 319 -10.67 -13.41 9.03
CA ALA A 319 -10.87 -14.59 9.87
C ALA A 319 -10.35 -15.88 9.22
N ALA A 320 -10.44 -15.98 7.89
CA ALA A 320 -9.90 -17.08 7.12
C ALA A 320 -8.39 -16.97 6.90
N ASP A 321 -7.77 -15.85 7.27
CA ASP A 321 -6.34 -15.56 7.04
C ASP A 321 -6.01 -15.71 5.55
N VAL A 322 -6.85 -15.08 4.73
CA VAL A 322 -6.66 -14.93 3.27
C VAL A 322 -5.79 -13.70 3.00
N ALA A 323 -6.06 -12.60 3.68
CA ALA A 323 -5.32 -11.33 3.66
C ALA A 323 -5.65 -10.57 4.95
N ASP A 324 -4.80 -9.61 5.35
CA ASP A 324 -5.10 -8.68 6.45
C ASP A 324 -5.93 -7.48 5.94
N ALA A 325 -6.31 -6.59 6.86
CA ALA A 325 -7.16 -5.44 6.53
C ALA A 325 -6.50 -4.52 5.48
N GLY A 326 -5.20 -4.24 5.62
CA GLY A 326 -4.45 -3.38 4.70
C GLY A 326 -4.34 -3.98 3.30
N ASP A 327 -4.01 -5.26 3.19
CA ASP A 327 -3.96 -5.99 1.92
C ASP A 327 -5.34 -6.01 1.23
N VAL A 328 -6.42 -6.25 1.99
CA VAL A 328 -7.80 -6.23 1.46
C VAL A 328 -8.17 -4.84 0.95
N ASP A 329 -7.85 -3.81 1.72
CA ASP A 329 -8.08 -2.43 1.38
C ASP A 329 -7.36 -2.04 0.09
N ARG A 330 -6.05 -2.30 0.05
CA ARG A 330 -5.21 -2.02 -1.11
C ARG A 330 -5.69 -2.75 -2.36
N ALA A 331 -6.07 -4.01 -2.24
CA ALA A 331 -6.60 -4.79 -3.36
C ALA A 331 -7.90 -4.19 -3.90
N VAL A 332 -8.85 -3.81 -3.04
CA VAL A 332 -10.14 -3.30 -3.51
C VAL A 332 -10.03 -1.85 -4.02
N GLU A 333 -9.16 -1.02 -3.43
CA GLU A 333 -8.81 0.30 -3.97
C GLU A 333 -8.26 0.20 -5.39
N LEU A 334 -7.25 -0.65 -5.63
CA LEU A 334 -6.59 -0.75 -6.92
C LEU A 334 -7.39 -1.56 -7.96
N GLY A 335 -8.00 -2.67 -7.54
CA GLY A 335 -8.71 -3.60 -8.41
C GLY A 335 -10.16 -3.20 -8.66
N GLY A 336 -10.84 -2.69 -7.63
CA GLY A 336 -12.22 -2.18 -7.70
C GLY A 336 -12.31 -0.68 -8.01
N GLY A 337 -11.19 0.05 -7.91
CA GLY A 337 -11.15 1.50 -8.12
C GLY A 337 -11.77 2.29 -6.97
N PHE A 338 -11.97 1.68 -5.80
CA PHE A 338 -12.66 2.31 -4.67
C PHE A 338 -11.90 3.55 -4.17
N PRO A 339 -12.60 4.58 -3.65
CA PRO A 339 -11.93 5.77 -3.12
C PRO A 339 -11.08 5.46 -1.87
N ASP A 340 -11.52 4.46 -1.09
CA ASP A 340 -10.82 3.93 0.06
C ASP A 340 -11.18 2.45 0.24
N GLY A 341 -10.41 1.71 1.02
CA GLY A 341 -10.60 0.29 1.22
C GLY A 341 -11.87 -0.08 2.01
N PRO A 342 -12.47 -1.27 1.77
CA PRO A 342 -13.71 -1.69 2.44
C PRO A 342 -13.62 -1.75 3.97
N ALA A 343 -12.45 -2.04 4.55
CA ALA A 343 -12.26 -2.03 6.00
C ALA A 343 -12.32 -0.59 6.55
N LYS A 344 -11.58 0.35 5.96
CA LYS A 344 -11.67 1.77 6.30
C LYS A 344 -13.06 2.37 6.08
N LEU A 345 -13.71 2.07 4.95
CA LEU A 345 -15.10 2.52 4.69
C LEU A 345 -16.07 2.03 5.77
N ALA A 346 -15.87 0.81 6.28
CA ALA A 346 -16.68 0.27 7.37
C ALA A 346 -16.37 0.95 8.71
N ASP A 347 -15.10 1.28 8.97
CA ASP A 347 -14.66 1.99 10.17
C ASP A 347 -15.17 3.44 10.21
N GLU A 348 -15.10 4.15 9.07
CA GLU A 348 -15.62 5.51 8.94
C GLU A 348 -17.13 5.61 9.19
N HIS A 349 -17.89 4.61 8.74
CA HIS A 349 -19.32 4.53 9.00
C HIS A 349 -19.63 4.11 10.45
N GLY A 350 -18.76 3.30 11.04
CA GLY A 350 -18.91 2.70 12.36
C GLY A 350 -19.39 1.25 12.28
N VAL A 351 -18.47 0.31 12.50
CA VAL A 351 -18.73 -1.15 12.37
C VAL A 351 -19.88 -1.63 13.26
N GLY A 352 -20.05 -1.06 14.45
CA GLY A 352 -21.18 -1.38 15.33
C GLY A 352 -22.55 -1.09 14.70
N ASP A 353 -22.69 0.05 14.02
CA ASP A 353 -23.93 0.43 13.35
C ASP A 353 -24.21 -0.47 12.13
N LEU A 354 -23.16 -0.93 11.45
CA LEU A 354 -23.26 -1.89 10.35
C LEU A 354 -23.69 -3.28 10.84
N VAL A 355 -23.16 -3.74 11.98
CA VAL A 355 -23.61 -4.98 12.63
C VAL A 355 -25.09 -4.91 12.97
N ASP A 356 -25.55 -3.82 13.58
CA ASP A 356 -26.96 -3.62 13.93
C ASP A 356 -27.87 -3.63 12.68
N ALA A 357 -27.41 -3.04 11.58
CA ALA A 357 -28.13 -3.02 10.31
C ALA A 357 -28.29 -4.43 9.72
N LEU A 358 -27.22 -5.23 9.75
CA LEU A 358 -27.26 -6.63 9.31
C LEU A 358 -28.15 -7.49 10.20
N GLU A 359 -28.05 -7.36 11.53
CA GLU A 359 -28.89 -8.13 12.46
C GLU A 359 -30.37 -7.78 12.27
N THR A 360 -30.70 -6.50 12.08
CA THR A 360 -32.06 -6.05 11.76
C THR A 360 -32.56 -6.65 10.43
N ALA A 361 -31.71 -6.66 9.40
CA ALA A 361 -32.06 -7.25 8.11
C ALA A 361 -32.23 -8.78 8.20
N HIS A 362 -31.41 -9.45 9.01
CA HIS A 362 -31.52 -10.89 9.28
C HIS A 362 -32.82 -11.22 10.01
N GLU A 363 -33.22 -10.44 11.02
CA GLU A 363 -34.49 -10.61 11.71
C GLU A 363 -35.70 -10.40 10.78
N ALA A 364 -35.62 -9.42 9.87
CA ALA A 364 -36.70 -9.10 8.95
C ALA A 364 -36.89 -10.14 7.84
N THR A 365 -35.79 -10.68 7.31
CA THR A 365 -35.80 -11.54 6.11
C THR A 365 -35.56 -13.02 6.41
N GLY A 366 -34.85 -13.33 7.49
CA GLY A 366 -34.36 -14.67 7.81
C GLY A 366 -33.29 -15.19 6.84
N HIS A 367 -32.70 -14.33 6.00
CA HIS A 367 -31.75 -14.75 4.98
C HIS A 367 -30.31 -14.84 5.54
N ASP A 368 -29.59 -15.91 5.20
CA ASP A 368 -28.23 -16.20 5.70
C ASP A 368 -27.19 -15.14 5.29
N ARG A 369 -27.47 -14.35 4.24
CA ARG A 369 -26.60 -13.25 3.77
C ARG A 369 -26.40 -12.13 4.80
N TYR A 370 -27.32 -12.02 5.75
CA TYR A 370 -27.26 -11.04 6.84
C TYR A 370 -26.80 -11.66 8.16
N ALA A 371 -26.44 -12.95 8.18
CA ALA A 371 -25.94 -13.60 9.38
C ALA A 371 -24.51 -13.11 9.67
N VAL A 372 -24.41 -12.09 10.52
CA VAL A 372 -23.14 -11.46 10.94
C VAL A 372 -22.15 -12.53 11.44
N SER A 373 -20.93 -12.49 10.92
CA SER A 373 -19.85 -13.36 11.35
C SER A 373 -19.37 -13.05 12.76
N ASP A 374 -18.84 -14.06 13.46
CA ASP A 374 -18.25 -13.85 14.80
C ASP A 374 -17.06 -12.86 14.73
N HIS A 375 -16.33 -12.84 13.61
CA HIS A 375 -15.21 -11.94 13.43
C HIS A 375 -15.67 -10.49 13.27
N LEU A 376 -16.73 -10.21 12.49
CA LEU A 376 -17.25 -8.84 12.38
C LEU A 376 -17.76 -8.31 13.72
N ARG A 377 -18.41 -9.16 14.53
CA ARG A 377 -18.78 -8.79 15.92
C ARG A 377 -17.55 -8.45 16.76
N SER A 378 -16.50 -9.27 16.67
CA SER A 378 -15.24 -8.99 17.39
C SER A 378 -14.53 -7.73 16.89
N VAL A 379 -14.63 -7.40 15.61
CA VAL A 379 -14.12 -6.13 15.05
C VAL A 379 -14.91 -4.94 15.63
N ALA A 380 -16.25 -5.03 15.65
CA ALA A 380 -17.10 -4.01 16.25
C ALA A 380 -16.79 -3.80 17.74
N GLU A 381 -16.56 -4.87 18.50
CA GLU A 381 -16.17 -4.79 19.92
C GLU A 381 -14.81 -4.14 20.15
N ARG A 382 -13.87 -4.29 19.21
CA ARG A 382 -12.54 -3.65 19.24
C ARG A 382 -12.56 -2.18 18.80
N GLY A 383 -13.61 -1.76 18.09
CA GLY A 383 -13.81 -0.37 17.65
C GLY A 383 -13.58 -0.13 16.16
N GLY A 384 -13.32 -1.17 15.37
CA GLY A 384 -13.02 -1.07 13.94
C GLY A 384 -12.03 -2.13 13.46
N PHE A 385 -11.90 -2.30 12.15
CA PHE A 385 -10.91 -3.17 11.51
C PHE A 385 -9.49 -2.70 11.79
N HIS A 386 -9.31 -1.38 11.79
CA HIS A 386 -8.04 -0.71 12.07
C HIS A 386 -7.95 -0.21 13.52
N ALA A 387 -8.81 -0.70 14.42
CA ALA A 387 -8.80 -0.26 15.82
C ALA A 387 -7.58 -0.77 16.60
N ASP A 388 -7.03 -1.92 16.20
CA ASP A 388 -5.76 -2.42 16.76
C ASP A 388 -4.54 -1.68 16.16
N ASP A 389 -4.70 -1.01 15.00
CA ASP A 389 -3.67 -0.14 14.40
C ASP A 389 -3.51 1.20 15.16
N ALA A 390 -4.42 1.48 16.10
CA ALA A 390 -4.26 2.52 17.11
C ALA A 390 -3.24 2.13 18.21
N ASP A 391 -2.94 0.84 18.38
CA ASP A 391 -1.92 0.32 19.31
C ASP A 391 -0.71 -0.33 18.59
N GLY A 392 -0.75 -0.41 17.26
CA GLY A 392 0.34 -0.92 16.42
C GLY A 392 0.14 -0.58 14.95
N THR A 393 0.32 0.69 14.59
CA THR A 393 0.23 1.17 13.20
C THR A 393 1.23 0.42 12.33
N GLU A 394 0.76 -0.43 11.40
CA GLU A 394 1.54 -0.75 10.22
C GLU A 394 1.59 0.51 9.36
N TYR A 395 2.81 0.91 9.04
CA TYR A 395 3.10 2.07 8.23
C TYR A 395 3.63 1.54 6.90
N ASP A 396 3.11 2.02 5.77
CA ASP A 396 3.53 1.53 4.45
C ASP A 396 4.90 2.08 4.05
N THR A 397 5.29 3.22 4.62
CA THR A 397 6.46 4.00 4.19
C THR A 397 7.47 4.28 5.29
N LEU A 398 7.18 3.87 6.52
CA LEU A 398 8.10 3.91 7.64
C LEU A 398 7.86 2.70 8.56
N ALA A 399 8.66 2.56 9.61
CA ALA A 399 8.45 1.57 10.65
C ALA A 399 8.70 2.23 12.01
N VAL A 400 7.84 1.92 12.99
CA VAL A 400 7.98 2.38 14.37
C VAL A 400 8.07 1.19 15.30
N GLU A 401 9.20 1.07 16.00
CA GLU A 401 9.45 0.03 17.00
C GLU A 401 9.77 0.70 18.33
N VAL A 402 9.27 0.16 19.44
CA VAL A 402 9.59 0.65 20.78
C VAL A 402 10.40 -0.42 21.51
N ASP A 403 11.68 -0.14 21.75
CA ASP A 403 12.49 -0.92 22.68
C ASP A 403 12.17 -0.45 24.09
N ALA A 404 11.22 -1.13 24.72
CA ALA A 404 10.77 -0.81 26.08
C ALA A 404 11.84 -1.09 27.15
N GLU A 405 12.84 -1.93 26.88
CA GLU A 405 13.94 -2.19 27.81
C GLU A 405 14.96 -1.05 27.78
N ALA A 406 15.29 -0.55 26.59
CA ALA A 406 16.17 0.61 26.40
C ALA A 406 15.46 1.94 26.63
N GLY A 407 14.13 1.98 26.56
CA GLY A 407 13.32 3.20 26.58
C GLY A 407 13.47 4.03 25.30
N VAL A 408 13.69 3.38 24.16
CA VAL A 408 13.97 4.04 22.87
C VAL A 408 12.88 3.74 21.87
N GLY A 409 12.31 4.81 21.29
CA GLY A 409 11.46 4.72 20.11
C GLY A 409 12.29 4.79 18.83
N HIS A 410 12.21 3.77 17.99
CA HIS A 410 12.88 3.68 16.70
C HIS A 410 11.93 4.10 15.59
N LEU A 411 12.29 5.12 14.84
CA LEU A 411 11.59 5.62 13.66
C LEU A 411 12.44 5.36 12.43
N THR A 412 12.05 4.41 11.58
CA THR A 412 12.81 4.04 10.37
C THR A 412 12.01 4.44 9.13
N LEU A 413 12.52 5.36 8.31
CA LEU A 413 11.91 5.64 7.00
C LEU A 413 12.15 4.45 6.07
N ASP A 414 11.10 3.85 5.52
CA ASP A 414 11.22 2.65 4.67
C ASP A 414 10.52 2.82 3.33
N ARG A 415 11.21 3.52 2.42
CA ARG A 415 10.91 3.56 0.99
C ARG A 415 12.19 3.35 0.22
N THR A 416 12.90 2.27 0.52
CA THR A 416 14.24 1.97 -0.04
C THR A 416 14.27 2.03 -1.58
N HIS A 417 13.20 1.56 -2.24
CA HIS A 417 13.01 1.60 -3.69
C HIS A 417 12.99 3.04 -4.27
N ARG A 418 12.61 4.05 -3.47
CA ARG A 418 12.68 5.49 -3.81
C ARG A 418 13.73 6.25 -2.99
N MET A 419 14.73 5.56 -2.42
CA MET A 419 15.77 6.17 -1.57
C MET A 419 15.19 6.99 -0.40
N ASN A 420 14.13 6.48 0.23
CA ASN A 420 13.45 7.09 1.38
C ASN A 420 13.00 8.54 1.09
N SER A 421 12.51 8.80 -0.13
CA SER A 421 11.90 10.09 -0.47
C SER A 421 10.61 10.31 0.33
N ILE A 422 10.35 11.56 0.70
CA ILE A 422 9.22 11.93 1.56
C ILE A 422 8.02 12.30 0.67
N SER A 423 7.07 11.38 0.51
CA SER A 423 5.77 11.64 -0.14
C SER A 423 4.78 12.25 0.85
N VAL A 424 3.59 12.59 0.37
CA VAL A 424 2.46 12.97 1.22
C VAL A 424 2.09 11.85 2.19
N ALA A 425 2.01 10.60 1.73
CA ALA A 425 1.73 9.43 2.58
C ALA A 425 2.77 9.27 3.70
N LEU A 426 4.07 9.32 3.37
CA LEU A 426 5.11 9.27 4.40
C LEU A 426 5.01 10.42 5.39
N LEU A 427 4.62 11.61 4.92
CA LEU A 427 4.46 12.76 5.79
C LEU A 427 3.26 12.60 6.74
N ASP A 428 2.18 11.94 6.30
CA ASP A 428 1.03 11.58 7.15
C ASP A 428 1.38 10.51 8.16
N GLU A 429 2.05 9.44 7.72
CA GLU A 429 2.54 8.38 8.61
C GLU A 429 3.52 8.93 9.65
N LEU A 430 4.38 9.86 9.25
CA LEU A 430 5.30 10.53 10.16
C LEU A 430 4.55 11.37 11.21
N ASP A 431 3.46 12.06 10.83
CA ASP A 431 2.58 12.80 11.76
C ASP A 431 2.05 11.84 12.84
N ALA A 432 1.46 10.72 12.41
CA ALA A 432 0.93 9.69 13.31
C ALA A 432 2.01 9.02 14.18
N ALA A 433 3.20 8.76 13.61
CA ALA A 433 4.32 8.18 14.33
C ALA A 433 4.86 9.09 15.43
N ILE A 434 4.88 10.41 15.18
CA ILE A 434 5.29 11.40 16.19
C ILE A 434 4.32 11.37 17.37
N ASP A 435 3.02 11.41 17.11
CA ASP A 435 1.99 11.37 18.16
C ASP A 435 2.11 10.06 18.97
N ARG A 436 2.23 8.92 18.29
CA ARG A 436 2.42 7.62 18.94
C ARG A 436 3.65 7.60 19.86
N LEU A 437 4.79 8.08 19.38
CA LEU A 437 6.03 8.11 20.16
C LEU A 437 5.96 9.09 21.34
N ALA A 438 5.24 10.20 21.19
CA ALA A 438 5.08 11.22 22.22
C ALA A 438 4.08 10.80 23.32
N GLU A 439 3.12 9.93 23.01
CA GLU A 439 2.11 9.44 23.96
C GLU A 439 2.55 8.17 24.71
N ASP A 440 3.58 7.47 24.22
CA ASP A 440 4.09 6.25 24.85
C ASP A 440 5.05 6.56 26.01
N ASP A 441 4.57 6.44 27.26
CA ASP A 441 5.34 6.65 28.50
C ASP A 441 6.60 5.76 28.62
N ARG A 442 6.74 4.72 27.78
CA ARG A 442 7.95 3.88 27.72
C ARG A 442 9.08 4.53 26.93
N VAL A 443 8.75 5.43 26.01
CA VAL A 443 9.72 6.12 25.15
C VAL A 443 10.32 7.30 25.92
N ARG A 444 11.65 7.32 26.02
CA ARG A 444 12.41 8.38 26.70
C ARG A 444 13.45 9.03 25.80
N ALA A 445 13.75 8.43 24.65
CA ALA A 445 14.51 8.99 23.55
C ALA A 445 14.01 8.41 22.23
N VAL A 446 14.20 9.14 21.12
CA VAL A 446 13.81 8.69 19.78
C VAL A 446 15.05 8.59 18.88
N LEU A 447 15.19 7.47 18.17
CA LEU A 447 16.20 7.24 17.15
C LEU A 447 15.55 7.23 15.77
N VAL A 448 15.87 8.20 14.91
CA VAL A 448 15.43 8.24 13.52
C VAL A 448 16.52 7.80 12.55
N ARG A 449 16.18 6.93 11.60
CA ARG A 449 17.07 6.46 10.53
C ARG A 449 16.31 6.24 9.21
N GLY A 450 17.04 5.99 8.13
CA GLY A 450 16.47 5.48 6.88
C GLY A 450 16.83 4.00 6.70
N ALA A 451 15.90 3.20 6.20
CA ALA A 451 16.11 1.81 5.84
C ALA A 451 17.05 1.69 4.62
N GLY A 452 17.71 0.53 4.51
CA GLY A 452 18.69 0.26 3.47
C GLY A 452 19.98 1.05 3.63
N ASP A 453 20.89 0.93 2.66
CA ASP A 453 22.22 1.55 2.74
C ASP A 453 22.36 2.80 1.86
N ARG A 454 21.40 3.06 0.96
CA ARG A 454 21.54 4.12 -0.07
C ARG A 454 21.32 5.53 0.46
N ALA A 455 20.37 5.71 1.37
CA ALA A 455 19.97 7.03 1.83
C ALA A 455 19.24 7.00 3.17
N PHE A 456 19.59 7.93 4.06
CA PHE A 456 18.71 8.37 5.13
C PHE A 456 17.41 8.93 4.54
N SER A 457 17.53 9.86 3.59
CA SER A 457 16.42 10.31 2.73
C SER A 457 16.94 11.17 1.58
N ALA A 458 16.44 10.92 0.37
CA ALA A 458 16.78 11.69 -0.82
C ALA A 458 16.03 13.03 -0.95
N GLY A 459 15.09 13.34 -0.05
CA GLY A 459 14.32 14.58 -0.06
C GLY A 459 12.84 14.39 -0.36
N ALA A 460 12.14 15.50 -0.64
CA ALA A 460 10.73 15.47 -1.00
C ALA A 460 10.50 14.70 -2.31
N ASP A 461 9.42 13.92 -2.36
CA ASP A 461 8.95 13.31 -3.60
C ASP A 461 8.30 14.37 -4.49
N VAL A 462 9.06 14.84 -5.49
CA VAL A 462 8.67 15.99 -6.33
C VAL A 462 7.55 15.66 -7.31
N THR A 463 7.16 14.40 -7.45
CA THR A 463 6.00 13.98 -8.26
C THR A 463 4.71 14.64 -7.77
N ALA A 464 4.56 14.82 -6.45
CA ALA A 464 3.42 15.50 -5.83
C ALA A 464 3.36 17.02 -6.10
N LEU A 465 4.40 17.60 -6.70
CA LEU A 465 4.46 19.02 -7.06
C LEU A 465 4.20 19.25 -8.56
N VAL A 466 4.12 18.19 -9.36
CA VAL A 466 3.80 18.29 -10.78
C VAL A 466 2.33 18.67 -10.91
N ASP A 467 2.06 19.77 -11.62
CA ASP A 467 0.72 20.33 -11.86
C ASP A 467 -0.06 20.84 -10.63
N ALA A 468 0.57 20.91 -9.45
CA ALA A 468 -0.05 21.45 -8.24
C ALA A 468 -0.37 22.95 -8.38
N GLU A 469 -1.59 23.35 -7.99
CA GLU A 469 -1.97 24.75 -7.96
C GLU A 469 -1.22 25.48 -6.83
N PRO A 470 -0.93 26.80 -6.96
CA PRO A 470 -0.13 27.53 -5.96
C PRO A 470 -0.66 27.45 -4.53
N VAL A 471 -1.96 27.30 -4.35
CA VAL A 471 -2.59 27.16 -3.02
C VAL A 471 -2.28 25.78 -2.44
N GLU A 472 -2.36 24.72 -3.22
CA GLU A 472 -2.07 23.34 -2.80
C GLU A 472 -0.60 23.21 -2.39
N ALA A 473 0.32 23.81 -3.14
CA ALA A 473 1.74 23.86 -2.78
C ALA A 473 2.00 24.60 -1.45
N VAL A 474 1.22 25.65 -1.14
CA VAL A 474 1.30 26.34 0.15
C VAL A 474 0.82 25.44 1.28
N GLU A 475 -0.30 24.74 1.09
CA GLU A 475 -0.84 23.83 2.11
C GLU A 475 0.08 22.63 2.35
N LEU A 476 0.67 22.06 1.31
CA LEU A 476 1.68 21.00 1.45
C LEU A 476 2.94 21.49 2.18
N SER A 477 3.41 22.71 1.88
CA SER A 477 4.52 23.32 2.60
C SER A 477 4.18 23.55 4.08
N ARG A 478 2.97 24.02 4.39
CA ARG A 478 2.49 24.19 5.77
C ARG A 478 2.36 22.88 6.52
N LYS A 479 1.87 21.83 5.86
CA LYS A 479 1.80 20.47 6.42
C LYS A 479 3.18 20.00 6.81
N GLY A 480 4.16 20.03 5.90
CA GLY A 480 5.53 19.60 6.24
C GLY A 480 6.20 20.47 7.31
N GLN A 481 5.93 21.78 7.34
CA GLN A 481 6.39 22.65 8.42
C GLN A 481 5.80 22.30 9.78
N ARG A 482 4.52 21.89 9.81
CA ARG A 482 3.82 21.47 11.02
C ARG A 482 4.38 20.15 11.53
N VAL A 483 4.35 19.10 10.71
CA VAL A 483 4.84 17.75 11.07
C VAL A 483 6.30 17.79 11.53
N PHE A 484 7.19 18.45 10.77
CA PHE A 484 8.60 18.55 11.17
C PHE A 484 8.79 19.47 12.38
N GLY A 485 7.88 20.42 12.59
CA GLY A 485 7.82 21.25 13.79
C GLY A 485 7.45 20.44 15.02
N GLU A 486 6.41 19.61 14.92
CA GLU A 486 5.96 18.68 15.97
C GLU A 486 7.06 17.68 16.31
N PHE A 487 7.69 17.06 15.31
CA PHE A 487 8.81 16.16 15.56
C PHE A 487 9.99 16.83 16.26
N ARG A 488 10.23 18.12 15.97
CA ARG A 488 11.26 18.88 16.66
C ARG A 488 10.87 19.21 18.11
N GLU A 489 9.60 19.47 18.37
CA GLU A 489 9.10 19.89 19.68
C GLU A 489 8.68 18.73 20.59
N ILE A 490 8.77 17.48 20.12
CA ILE A 490 8.64 16.28 20.95
C ILE A 490 9.55 16.36 22.19
N ASP A 491 9.04 15.88 23.32
CA ASP A 491 9.66 16.10 24.63
C ASP A 491 10.91 15.25 24.84
N GLU A 492 10.93 14.08 24.19
CA GLU A 492 12.02 13.14 24.15
C GLU A 492 13.19 13.70 23.31
N PRO A 493 14.45 13.47 23.71
CA PRO A 493 15.61 13.75 22.87
C PRO A 493 15.58 12.91 21.58
N VAL A 494 15.89 13.54 20.45
CA VAL A 494 15.89 12.89 19.13
C VAL A 494 17.30 12.76 18.57
N ILE A 495 17.67 11.56 18.15
CA ILE A 495 18.96 11.23 17.53
C ILE A 495 18.71 10.82 16.08
N ALA A 496 19.46 11.38 15.12
CA ALA A 496 19.44 10.93 13.74
C ALA A 496 20.70 10.13 13.40
N ALA A 497 20.52 8.88 12.96
CA ALA A 497 21.56 8.04 12.37
C ALA A 497 21.51 8.17 10.84
N ILE A 498 22.55 8.77 10.26
CA ILE A 498 22.54 9.18 8.85
C ILE A 498 23.60 8.40 8.05
N ASP A 499 23.15 7.43 7.27
CA ASP A 499 23.95 6.80 6.20
C ASP A 499 23.48 7.24 4.80
N GLY A 500 24.42 7.32 3.86
CA GLY A 500 24.12 7.65 2.47
C GLY A 500 23.59 9.08 2.24
N PHE A 501 22.64 9.25 1.31
CA PHE A 501 22.08 10.57 0.99
C PHE A 501 21.16 11.11 2.09
N CYS A 502 21.37 12.37 2.46
CA CYS A 502 20.52 13.18 3.34
C CYS A 502 20.31 14.54 2.66
N LEU A 503 19.36 14.60 1.72
CA LEU A 503 19.20 15.71 0.78
C LEU A 503 17.82 16.36 0.89
N GLY A 504 17.75 17.65 0.59
CA GLY A 504 16.52 18.45 0.57
C GLY A 504 15.65 18.23 1.81
N GLY A 505 14.39 17.82 1.62
CA GLY A 505 13.47 17.41 2.69
C GLY A 505 14.05 16.41 3.71
N GLY A 506 14.93 15.50 3.31
CA GLY A 506 15.62 14.59 4.23
C GLY A 506 16.63 15.30 5.12
N MET A 507 17.33 16.31 4.59
CA MET A 507 18.16 17.21 5.40
C MET A 507 17.30 18.13 6.28
N GLU A 508 16.13 18.57 5.81
CA GLU A 508 15.16 19.32 6.61
C GLU A 508 14.62 18.52 7.80
N LEU A 509 14.38 17.21 7.63
CA LEU A 509 14.01 16.28 8.70
C LEU A 509 15.17 16.08 9.69
N ALA A 510 16.40 15.87 9.19
CA ALA A 510 17.58 15.73 10.05
C ALA A 510 17.84 16.99 10.91
N THR A 511 17.41 18.18 10.48
CA THR A 511 17.49 19.39 11.32
C THR A 511 16.56 19.38 12.54
N CYS A 512 15.58 18.49 12.58
CA CYS A 512 14.67 18.32 13.71
C CYS A 512 15.29 17.51 14.85
N ALA A 513 16.26 16.65 14.55
CA ALA A 513 16.98 15.89 15.58
C ALA A 513 17.82 16.80 16.49
N ASP A 514 17.95 16.43 17.75
CA ASP A 514 18.81 17.13 18.71
C ASP A 514 20.28 16.80 18.44
N LEU A 515 20.58 15.53 18.13
CA LEU A 515 21.91 15.04 17.78
C LEU A 515 21.90 14.31 16.42
N ARG A 516 23.00 14.43 15.67
CA ARG A 516 23.18 13.80 14.35
C ARG A 516 24.52 13.10 14.30
N VAL A 517 24.50 11.80 13.99
CA VAL A 517 25.69 10.98 13.71
C VAL A 517 25.60 10.51 12.27
N ALA A 518 26.73 10.50 11.56
CA ALA A 518 26.73 10.07 10.17
C ALA A 518 27.95 9.24 9.80
N THR A 519 27.86 8.55 8.68
CA THR A 519 28.99 7.84 8.08
C THR A 519 29.84 8.75 7.18
N PRO A 520 31.12 8.43 6.92
CA PRO A 520 31.94 9.15 5.95
C PRO A 520 31.38 9.15 4.51
N ARG A 521 30.57 8.14 4.15
CA ARG A 521 29.93 8.05 2.83
C ARG A 521 28.72 8.98 2.70
N SER A 522 28.20 9.51 3.81
CA SER A 522 27.00 10.36 3.77
C SER A 522 27.22 11.67 3.01
N ARG A 523 26.18 12.12 2.32
CA ARG A 523 26.17 13.35 1.51
C ARG A 523 24.97 14.22 1.86
N PHE A 524 25.24 15.48 2.12
CA PHE A 524 24.28 16.45 2.65
C PHE A 524 24.07 17.61 1.70
N GLY A 525 22.86 18.15 1.61
CA GLY A 525 22.62 19.37 0.84
C GLY A 525 21.15 19.72 0.73
N GLN A 526 20.87 21.02 0.59
CA GLN A 526 19.54 21.54 0.26
C GLN A 526 19.47 21.72 -1.26
N THR A 527 19.00 20.69 -1.97
CA THR A 527 19.13 20.58 -3.44
C THR A 527 17.97 21.23 -4.21
N GLU A 528 16.98 21.80 -3.53
CA GLU A 528 15.74 22.35 -4.09
C GLU A 528 15.98 23.41 -5.15
N HIS A 529 17.04 24.21 -5.02
CA HIS A 529 17.36 25.26 -5.99
C HIS A 529 17.73 24.70 -7.37
N THR A 530 18.19 23.44 -7.47
CA THR A 530 18.39 22.77 -8.77
C THR A 530 17.08 22.54 -9.53
N LEU A 531 15.96 22.49 -8.80
CA LEU A 531 14.60 22.30 -9.32
C LEU A 531 13.83 23.63 -9.40
N GLY A 532 14.48 24.76 -9.10
CA GLY A 532 13.81 26.07 -9.03
C GLY A 532 12.95 26.26 -7.78
N LEU A 533 13.12 25.42 -6.76
CA LEU A 533 12.40 25.47 -5.48
C LEU A 533 13.29 26.02 -4.36
N LEU A 534 12.68 26.34 -3.22
CA LEU A 534 13.39 26.62 -1.97
C LEU A 534 13.06 25.54 -0.93
N PRO A 535 13.92 25.32 0.10
CA PRO A 535 13.61 24.39 1.19
C PRO A 535 12.31 24.81 1.89
N GLY A 536 11.32 23.92 1.86
CA GLY A 536 9.91 24.27 2.12
C GLY A 536 9.38 23.82 3.47
N TRP A 537 10.06 22.88 4.14
CA TRP A 537 9.59 22.25 5.39
C TRP A 537 10.34 22.73 6.64
N GLY A 538 11.14 23.78 6.50
CA GLY A 538 11.73 24.56 7.59
C GLY A 538 13.26 24.63 7.58
N GLY A 539 13.90 24.06 6.57
CA GLY A 539 15.35 24.11 6.31
C GLY A 539 15.88 25.53 6.20
N THR A 540 15.10 26.47 5.65
CA THR A 540 15.50 27.89 5.65
C THR A 540 15.64 28.47 7.05
N GLN A 541 14.89 27.97 8.03
CA GLN A 541 14.86 28.50 9.40
C GLN A 541 15.76 27.70 10.34
N ARG A 542 15.73 26.36 10.29
CA ARG A 542 16.47 25.51 11.23
C ARG A 542 17.94 25.37 10.86
N LEU A 543 18.28 25.21 9.59
CA LEU A 543 19.67 25.00 9.16
C LEU A 543 20.58 26.16 9.58
N GLN A 544 20.13 27.41 9.40
CA GLN A 544 20.92 28.58 9.77
C GLN A 544 21.20 28.70 11.27
N ARG A 545 20.36 28.11 12.13
CA ARG A 545 20.59 28.06 13.58
C ARG A 545 21.66 27.03 13.95
N LEU A 546 21.78 25.97 13.16
CA LEU A 546 22.78 24.91 13.36
C LEU A 546 24.16 25.30 12.82
N VAL A 547 24.23 25.76 11.57
CA VAL A 547 25.53 26.00 10.89
C VAL A 547 25.90 27.48 10.77
N GLY A 548 25.01 28.39 11.17
CA GLY A 548 25.13 29.82 10.93
C GLY A 548 24.61 30.24 9.55
N GLU A 549 24.11 31.47 9.46
CA GLU A 549 23.41 31.99 8.26
C GLU A 549 24.26 31.92 6.97
N ALA A 550 25.56 32.25 7.05
CA ALA A 550 26.43 32.26 5.88
C ALA A 550 26.61 30.86 5.26
N ARG A 551 26.83 29.84 6.10
CA ARG A 551 26.97 28.44 5.67
C ARG A 551 25.64 27.86 5.21
N ALA A 552 24.54 28.20 5.88
CA ALA A 552 23.21 27.79 5.42
C ALA A 552 22.90 28.36 4.03
N LYS A 553 23.23 29.63 3.77
CA LYS A 553 23.09 30.24 2.44
C LYS A 553 24.03 29.61 1.42
N GLU A 554 25.25 29.25 1.80
CA GLU A 554 26.16 28.49 0.92
C GLU A 554 25.51 27.15 0.52
N ILE A 555 25.05 26.36 1.48
CA ILE A 555 24.40 25.06 1.22
C ILE A 555 23.16 25.23 0.31
N VAL A 556 22.29 26.18 0.63
CA VAL A 556 21.02 26.40 -0.09
C VAL A 556 21.24 26.99 -1.49
N PHE A 557 22.07 28.04 -1.63
CA PHE A 557 22.22 28.74 -2.92
C PHE A 557 23.11 27.99 -3.92
N THR A 558 24.10 27.24 -3.43
CA THR A 558 24.93 26.42 -4.32
C THR A 558 24.22 25.13 -4.72
N ALA A 559 23.32 24.64 -3.86
CA ALA A 559 22.66 23.33 -3.99
C ALA A 559 23.67 22.17 -4.20
N GLU A 560 24.91 22.37 -3.75
CA GLU A 560 25.97 21.38 -3.81
C GLU A 560 25.78 20.31 -2.72
N ARG A 561 26.46 19.18 -2.91
CA ARG A 561 26.51 18.08 -1.94
C ARG A 561 27.80 18.19 -1.14
N PHE A 562 27.66 18.23 0.18
CA PHE A 562 28.74 18.33 1.15
C PHE A 562 29.01 16.97 1.78
N ASP A 563 30.28 16.65 2.03
CA ASP A 563 30.67 15.43 2.75
C ASP A 563 30.47 15.57 4.27
N ALA A 564 30.44 14.43 4.97
CA ALA A 564 30.18 14.37 6.40
C ALA A 564 31.21 15.16 7.23
N GLU A 565 32.50 15.11 6.85
CA GLU A 565 33.56 15.83 7.57
C GLU A 565 33.37 17.34 7.49
N ARG A 566 33.04 17.86 6.31
CA ARG A 566 32.68 19.28 6.15
C ARG A 566 31.45 19.65 6.97
N MET A 567 30.42 18.81 6.97
CA MET A 567 29.21 19.08 7.76
C MET A 567 29.46 19.04 9.26
N ARG A 568 30.41 18.22 9.74
CA ARG A 568 30.91 18.26 11.12
C ARG A 568 31.65 19.58 11.42
N GLU A 569 32.55 20.03 10.55
CA GLU A 569 33.19 21.35 10.68
C GLU A 569 32.18 22.52 10.68
N TYR A 570 31.04 22.32 10.01
CA TYR A 570 29.97 23.31 9.95
C TYR A 570 29.14 23.35 11.22
N GLY A 571 29.25 22.35 12.09
CA GLY A 571 28.47 22.20 13.31
C GLY A 571 27.12 21.50 13.10
N PHE A 572 26.91 20.89 11.93
CA PHE A 572 25.69 20.14 11.65
C PHE A 572 25.73 18.76 12.30
N LEU A 573 26.84 18.04 12.17
CA LEU A 573 27.02 16.71 12.75
C LEU A 573 27.73 16.80 14.11
N ALA A 574 27.26 16.00 15.06
CA ALA A 574 27.96 15.80 16.33
C ALA A 574 29.18 14.89 16.14
N GLU A 575 29.01 13.80 15.39
CA GLU A 575 30.03 12.79 15.17
C GLU A 575 29.98 12.21 13.75
N VAL A 576 31.14 11.75 13.27
CA VAL A 576 31.27 10.95 12.05
C VAL A 576 31.96 9.65 12.43
N VAL A 577 31.30 8.51 12.19
CA VAL A 577 31.76 7.17 12.59
C VAL A 577 31.75 6.21 11.40
N ASP A 578 32.50 5.11 11.49
CA ASP A 578 32.52 4.10 10.43
C ASP A 578 31.12 3.52 10.16
N ALA A 579 30.87 3.12 8.92
CA ALA A 579 29.53 2.74 8.46
C ALA A 579 28.96 1.52 9.20
N ASP A 580 29.83 0.58 9.59
CA ASP A 580 29.49 -0.60 10.38
C ASP A 580 29.25 -0.30 11.87
N ALA A 581 29.49 0.94 12.32
CA ALA A 581 29.33 1.37 13.71
C ALA A 581 28.26 2.46 13.90
N VAL A 582 27.64 2.98 12.82
CA VAL A 582 26.71 4.12 12.92
C VAL A 582 25.43 3.78 13.67
N ASP A 583 24.86 2.61 13.43
CA ASP A 583 23.65 2.15 14.11
C ASP A 583 23.92 1.89 15.58
N ASP A 584 24.97 1.13 15.89
CA ASP A 584 25.39 0.84 17.27
C ASP A 584 25.67 2.13 18.06
N ARG A 585 26.39 3.08 17.45
CA ARG A 585 26.71 4.34 18.10
C ARG A 585 25.47 5.20 18.35
N ALA A 586 24.56 5.26 17.37
CA ALA A 586 23.34 6.04 17.53
C ALA A 586 22.38 5.41 18.55
N ALA A 587 22.30 4.07 18.59
CA ALA A 587 21.56 3.32 19.60
C ALA A 587 22.15 3.52 21.01
N GLU A 588 23.49 3.49 21.16
CA GLU A 588 24.17 3.82 22.42
C GLU A 588 23.82 5.23 22.89
N MET A 589 23.88 6.23 22.00
CA MET A 589 23.51 7.61 22.33
C MET A 589 22.04 7.76 22.73
N ALA A 590 21.14 7.03 22.07
CA ALA A 590 19.72 7.02 22.40
C ALA A 590 19.46 6.38 23.77
N ALA A 591 20.09 5.23 24.05
CA ALA A 591 19.99 4.54 25.32
C ALA A 591 20.56 5.38 26.48
N ASP A 592 21.70 6.04 26.30
CA ASP A 592 22.29 6.95 27.28
C ASP A 592 21.34 8.12 27.62
N LEU A 593 20.65 8.65 26.61
CA LEU A 593 19.66 9.71 26.79
C LEU A 593 18.40 9.18 27.48
N ALA A 594 17.91 8.02 27.08
CA ALA A 594 16.73 7.37 27.68
C ALA A 594 16.96 6.98 29.15
N ALA A 595 18.18 6.61 29.52
CA ALA A 595 18.58 6.33 30.91
C ALA A 595 18.77 7.61 31.76
N GLY A 596 18.80 8.79 31.13
CA GLY A 596 18.90 10.08 31.81
C GLY A 596 17.62 10.53 32.52
N PRO A 597 17.60 11.74 33.12
CA PRO A 597 16.44 12.28 33.84
C PRO A 597 15.42 12.88 32.86
N PRO A 598 14.30 12.18 32.53
CA PRO A 598 13.43 12.56 31.41
C PRO A 598 12.75 13.92 31.63
N VAL A 599 12.34 14.23 32.86
CA VAL A 599 11.69 15.52 33.19
C VAL A 599 12.66 16.69 32.97
N ALA A 600 13.92 16.53 33.36
CA ALA A 600 14.93 17.56 33.19
C ALA A 600 15.30 17.75 31.71
N GLN A 601 15.43 16.67 30.94
CA GLN A 601 15.71 16.72 29.51
C GLN A 601 14.59 17.45 28.74
N ARG A 602 13.34 17.04 28.97
CA ARG A 602 12.13 17.67 28.41
C ARG A 602 12.11 19.18 28.60
N TYR A 603 12.22 19.64 29.84
CA TYR A 603 12.16 21.07 30.12
C TYR A 603 13.38 21.82 29.60
N THR A 604 14.56 21.19 29.57
CA THR A 604 15.77 21.78 28.99
C THR A 604 15.56 22.04 27.49
N LYS A 605 15.07 21.05 26.75
CA LYS A 605 14.80 21.15 25.31
C LYS A 605 13.82 22.30 25.01
N ARG A 606 12.69 22.35 25.73
CA ARG A 606 11.69 23.43 25.61
C ARG A 606 12.27 24.82 25.89
N ALA A 607 13.06 24.96 26.97
CA ALA A 607 13.69 26.24 27.32
C ALA A 607 14.68 26.71 26.24
N MET A 608 15.50 25.79 25.71
CA MET A 608 16.43 26.07 24.63
C MET A 608 15.71 26.49 23.34
N HIS A 609 14.65 25.78 22.96
CA HIS A 609 13.86 26.08 21.77
C HIS A 609 13.18 27.43 21.87
N ARG A 610 12.51 27.72 23.00
CA ARG A 610 11.87 29.01 23.20
C ARG A 610 12.89 30.16 23.25
N GLY A 611 14.06 29.91 23.83
CA GLY A 611 15.17 30.87 23.88
C GLY A 611 15.73 31.27 22.52
N GLN A 612 15.63 30.42 21.50
CA GLN A 612 16.04 30.75 20.13
C GLN A 612 15.16 31.81 19.47
N GLU A 613 13.89 31.87 19.85
CA GLU A 613 12.94 32.88 19.37
C GLU A 613 12.98 34.15 20.23
N ASP A 614 13.02 33.96 21.55
CA ASP A 614 13.08 35.04 22.54
C ASP A 614 13.90 34.60 23.75
N ALA A 615 15.12 35.13 23.85
CA ALA A 615 16.04 34.80 24.94
C ALA A 615 15.48 35.12 26.34
N ALA A 616 14.65 36.16 26.48
CA ALA A 616 14.05 36.48 27.77
C ALA A 616 12.95 35.48 28.14
N ALA A 617 12.16 35.04 27.17
CA ALA A 617 11.16 33.99 27.39
C ALA A 617 11.82 32.64 27.71
N GLY A 618 12.92 32.29 27.02
CA GLY A 618 13.70 31.09 27.31
C GLY A 618 14.26 31.09 28.74
N LEU A 619 14.86 32.21 29.19
CA LEU A 619 15.39 32.33 30.55
C LEU A 619 14.32 32.28 31.64
N GLU A 620 13.13 32.85 31.38
CA GLU A 620 12.01 32.73 32.32
C GLU A 620 11.51 31.27 32.40
N LEU A 621 11.36 30.60 31.26
CA LEU A 621 10.98 29.19 31.21
C LEU A 621 12.03 28.31 31.91
N GLU A 622 13.32 28.57 31.70
CA GLU A 622 14.43 27.90 32.40
C GLU A 622 14.31 28.05 33.92
N ALA A 623 14.04 29.26 34.42
CA ALA A 623 13.91 29.50 35.86
C ALA A 623 12.71 28.75 36.48
N GLN A 624 11.56 28.72 35.79
CA GLN A 624 10.38 27.96 36.22
C GLN A 624 10.65 26.45 36.17
N ALA A 625 11.17 25.96 35.05
CA ALA A 625 11.55 24.57 34.85
C ALA A 625 12.54 24.08 35.92
N PHE A 626 13.58 24.86 36.23
CA PHE A 626 14.54 24.55 37.27
C PHE A 626 13.84 24.36 38.63
N GLY A 627 12.91 25.25 38.98
CA GLY A 627 12.11 25.12 40.20
C GLY A 627 11.26 23.85 40.24
N HIS A 628 10.67 23.45 39.11
CA HIS A 628 9.89 22.21 39.01
C HIS A 628 10.77 20.97 39.11
N VAL A 629 11.87 20.92 38.35
CA VAL A 629 12.80 19.77 38.32
C VAL A 629 13.41 19.52 39.70
N VAL A 630 13.79 20.56 40.46
CA VAL A 630 14.32 20.42 41.83
C VAL A 630 13.35 19.68 42.78
N GLY A 631 12.05 19.69 42.49
CA GLY A 631 11.03 18.99 43.27
C GLY A 631 10.84 17.51 42.93
N THR A 632 11.49 17.00 41.89
CA THR A 632 11.34 15.61 41.41
C THR A 632 12.09 14.61 42.29
N GLU A 633 11.65 13.35 42.24
CA GLU A 633 12.35 12.22 42.86
C GLU A 633 13.71 12.00 42.19
N ASP A 634 13.80 12.24 40.87
CA ASP A 634 15.04 12.13 40.08
C ASP A 634 16.17 13.00 40.63
N VAL A 635 15.89 14.23 41.09
CA VAL A 635 16.93 15.08 41.71
C VAL A 635 17.42 14.49 43.03
N THR A 636 16.52 13.92 43.83
CA THR A 636 16.89 13.26 45.09
C THR A 636 17.75 12.04 44.83
N GLU A 637 17.37 11.24 43.84
CA GLU A 637 18.09 10.06 43.39
C GLU A 637 19.48 10.42 42.84
N GLY A 638 19.56 11.37 41.90
CA GLY A 638 20.83 11.84 41.33
C GLY A 638 21.81 12.37 42.39
N VAL A 639 21.32 13.13 43.38
CA VAL A 639 22.15 13.61 44.50
C VAL A 639 22.61 12.45 45.38
N SER A 640 21.74 11.49 45.67
CA SER A 640 22.06 10.34 46.51
C SER A 640 23.08 9.42 45.82
N ALA A 641 22.86 9.09 44.55
CA ALA A 641 23.77 8.30 43.72
C ALA A 641 25.17 8.93 43.65
N PHE A 642 25.23 10.26 43.46
CA PHE A 642 26.49 11.00 43.47
C PHE A 642 27.22 10.94 44.82
N MET A 643 26.49 11.03 45.94
CA MET A 643 27.09 10.90 47.28
C MET A 643 27.62 9.48 47.55
N ASP A 644 26.98 8.47 46.96
CA ASP A 644 27.29 7.05 47.14
C ASP A 644 28.25 6.47 46.08
N ASP A 645 28.71 7.28 45.11
CA ASP A 645 29.59 6.88 43.99
C ASP A 645 29.02 5.71 43.17
N ARG A 646 27.72 5.80 42.84
CA ARG A 646 26.99 4.84 42.00
C ARG A 646 26.29 5.56 40.84
N GLU A 647 25.89 4.80 39.83
CA GLU A 647 25.04 5.32 38.75
C GLU A 647 23.62 5.60 39.26
N PRO A 648 23.00 6.71 38.84
CA PRO A 648 21.63 7.03 39.20
C PRO A 648 20.62 6.23 38.37
N GLU A 649 19.46 5.93 38.97
CA GLU A 649 18.33 5.29 38.29
C GLU A 649 17.14 6.25 38.21
N PHE A 650 16.97 6.96 37.09
CA PHE A 650 15.91 7.97 36.96
C PHE A 650 14.56 7.36 36.57
N GLU A 651 13.51 7.71 37.30
CA GLU A 651 12.14 7.19 37.10
C GLU A 651 11.23 8.19 36.39
N GLY A 652 11.57 9.49 36.39
CA GLY A 652 10.78 10.54 35.78
C GLY A 652 9.59 11.02 36.63
N ARG A 653 9.71 10.96 37.96
CA ARG A 653 8.62 11.24 38.92
C ARG A 653 8.80 12.53 39.72
#